data_AF-A0A842RUC0-F1
#
_entry.id   AF-A0A842RUC0-F1
#
_cell.length_a   1.000
_cell.length_b   1.000
_cell.length_c   1.000
_cell.angle_alpha   90.00
_cell.angle_beta   90.00
_cell.angle_gamma   90.00
#
_symmetry.space_group_name_H-M   'P 1'
#
loop_
_entity.id
_entity.type
_entity.pdbx_description
1 polymer ?
#
loop_
_entity_poly.entity_id
_entity_poly.type
_entity_poly.pdbx_seq_one_letter_code
_entity_poly.pdbx_strand_id
1 'polypeptide(L)'
;MQLNSELFFEDLKEKIIKDIRTSNFKLKEIQKSIARNDIELAEKVQNLTRKFKSFGYTEKNSFFQKLFLELGRFLLSLLESKEIDYNFFEEDKIQEILRKINNRFIYEKICSECQSRRLSESTYAFNENKQIFFCRDCQRNVKVFYNTSYLSLYIVYLDFWQKRNKISKKQDNNENEINNIHIFLTYFLTDSFIYFRETGNLKFLVLFYNFLELNSIKYNTIKDGPNGIKTIILKTIKESLKSGDYQKIKYAIDHLIKNNTVIDLSEIISNPTFKKQVEKNFYLGLSKDLEAKKFDKFEQLIQNSNKLDIFIDVNHIPHRFDIISNLVIYCIQDVSVGYQTSSLGQIIDIIRFCNKYNLFERELTKKDLKQIDELKKDKLLLENLRDLFGSINDYLIYYVYKEIPSDLYEYFINVPNAYSFYSDSEQLIYYIRNYFFNNYSIYGLSVKNLGSTLQFVKSFKDNYTTNKKKLRKSKSNENGYLNFSIVYRYKINYYGTRHEREESEVKEHLVAPQNILNNLNEIVSNESYKFHSLSMVLLGGIGPQGHGFTYATPKGEVVEICSDIRENEAIIIKYKQFLKNQFLNRLEKEMYNLNIKEDIIENIIHFLSRILKKKELINYEKKDKILFKIREFLRDQQKRASNYEGEFEKLMSSISNALKIILRPINMVDQFKARMDLIEEGKVRSEDIAKLTSLRNKSHYDVLRERFFYQYIVQWFYEIYEKEKLK
;
A
#
# COMPACT_ATOMS: atom_id res chain seq x y z
N MET A 1 -29.25 -7.65 36.30
CA MET A 1 -29.53 -7.13 34.94
C MET A 1 -29.12 -8.13 33.84
N GLN A 2 -27.92 -8.73 33.86
CA GLN A 2 -27.51 -9.74 32.86
C GLN A 2 -28.40 -11.01 32.82
N LEU A 3 -28.77 -11.60 33.97
CA LEU A 3 -29.63 -12.78 34.02
C LEU A 3 -30.99 -12.60 33.30
N ASN A 4 -31.63 -11.44 33.45
CA ASN A 4 -32.91 -11.14 32.80
C ASN A 4 -32.77 -11.02 31.27
N SER A 5 -31.60 -10.57 30.78
CA SER A 5 -31.33 -10.49 29.34
C SER A 5 -31.07 -11.86 28.72
N GLU A 6 -30.39 -12.78 29.42
CA GLU A 6 -30.15 -14.14 28.91
C GLU A 6 -31.44 -14.95 28.82
N LEU A 7 -32.24 -14.94 29.88
CA LEU A 7 -33.56 -15.58 29.90
C LEU A 7 -34.46 -15.07 28.77
N PHE A 8 -34.46 -13.76 28.52
CA PHE A 8 -35.20 -13.17 27.41
C PHE A 8 -34.77 -13.73 26.03
N PHE A 9 -33.46 -13.85 25.77
CA PHE A 9 -32.98 -14.34 24.49
C PHE A 9 -33.21 -15.85 24.31
N GLU A 10 -33.12 -16.65 25.36
CA GLU A 10 -33.49 -18.07 25.33
C GLU A 10 -35.00 -18.24 25.10
N ASP A 11 -35.85 -17.47 25.78
CA ASP A 11 -37.30 -17.47 25.55
C ASP A 11 -37.64 -17.07 24.11
N LEU A 12 -36.95 -16.04 23.59
CA LEU A 12 -37.14 -15.58 22.21
C LEU A 12 -36.72 -16.67 21.20
N LYS A 13 -35.63 -17.39 21.48
CA LYS A 13 -35.14 -18.48 20.65
C LYS A 13 -36.11 -19.66 20.64
N GLU A 14 -36.55 -20.13 21.80
CA GLU A 14 -37.52 -21.22 21.88
C GLU A 14 -38.85 -20.85 21.22
N LYS A 15 -39.28 -19.58 21.38
CA LYS A 15 -40.45 -19.06 20.66
C LYS A 15 -40.25 -19.08 19.15
N ILE A 16 -39.10 -18.64 18.63
CA ILE A 16 -38.83 -18.66 17.18
C ILE A 16 -38.77 -20.10 16.65
N ILE A 17 -38.14 -21.02 17.37
CA ILE A 17 -38.11 -22.44 17.00
C ILE A 17 -39.53 -23.01 16.93
N LYS A 18 -40.36 -22.73 17.94
CA LYS A 18 -41.77 -23.14 17.96
C LYS A 18 -42.57 -22.53 16.82
N ASP A 19 -42.36 -21.25 16.52
CA ASP A 19 -43.03 -20.55 15.42
C ASP A 19 -42.65 -21.12 14.05
N ILE A 20 -41.40 -21.58 13.88
CA ILE A 20 -40.94 -22.29 12.68
C ILE A 20 -41.61 -23.66 12.59
N ARG A 21 -41.56 -24.47 13.67
CA ARG A 21 -42.19 -25.81 13.75
C ARG A 21 -43.67 -25.80 13.45
N THR A 22 -44.38 -24.78 13.93
CA THR A 22 -45.82 -24.63 13.74
C THR A 22 -46.20 -23.85 12.49
N SER A 23 -45.20 -23.32 11.74
CA SER A 23 -45.43 -22.35 10.66
C SER A 23 -46.40 -21.24 11.08
N ASN A 24 -46.23 -20.68 12.28
CA ASN A 24 -47.12 -19.65 12.84
C ASN A 24 -46.36 -18.40 13.31
N PHE A 25 -45.28 -18.06 12.61
CA PHE A 25 -44.51 -16.86 12.94
C PHE A 25 -45.35 -15.59 12.81
N LYS A 26 -45.37 -14.78 13.89
CA LYS A 26 -46.12 -13.52 13.96
C LYS A 26 -45.21 -12.34 14.31
N LEU A 27 -44.79 -11.59 13.29
CA LEU A 27 -43.87 -10.46 13.44
C LEU A 27 -44.30 -9.45 14.53
N LYS A 28 -45.59 -9.09 14.61
CA LYS A 28 -46.09 -8.15 15.61
C LYS A 28 -45.93 -8.65 17.05
N GLU A 29 -46.08 -9.96 17.29
CA GLU A 29 -45.93 -10.54 18.63
C GLU A 29 -44.46 -10.62 19.04
N ILE A 30 -43.57 -10.94 18.11
CA ILE A 30 -42.12 -10.93 18.31
C ILE A 30 -41.63 -9.50 18.60
N GLN A 31 -42.06 -8.51 17.81
CA GLN A 31 -41.74 -7.09 18.02
C GLN A 31 -42.20 -6.60 19.41
N LYS A 32 -43.42 -6.97 19.85
CA LYS A 32 -43.90 -6.65 21.20
C LYS A 32 -43.06 -7.30 22.29
N SER A 33 -42.64 -8.55 22.09
CA SER A 33 -41.78 -9.28 23.03
C SER A 33 -40.41 -8.61 23.16
N ILE A 34 -39.83 -8.17 22.04
CA ILE A 34 -38.56 -7.44 22.01
C ILE A 34 -38.72 -6.06 22.65
N ALA A 35 -39.73 -5.29 22.28
CA ALA A 35 -39.94 -3.93 22.81
C ALA A 35 -40.12 -3.87 24.34
N ARG A 36 -40.59 -4.96 24.95
CA ARG A 36 -40.69 -5.07 26.43
C ARG A 36 -39.33 -5.20 27.12
N ASN A 37 -38.30 -5.64 26.41
CA ASN A 37 -36.98 -5.95 26.97
C ASN A 37 -35.87 -5.07 26.38
N ASP A 38 -35.99 -4.65 25.11
CA ASP A 38 -35.02 -3.87 24.35
C ASP A 38 -35.74 -3.01 23.28
N ILE A 39 -35.95 -1.73 23.59
CA ILE A 39 -36.67 -0.78 22.71
C ILE A 39 -35.84 -0.47 21.45
N GLU A 40 -34.52 -0.29 21.58
CA GLU A 40 -33.64 0.06 20.47
C GLU A 40 -33.61 -1.07 19.42
N LEU A 41 -33.53 -2.32 19.87
CA LEU A 41 -33.61 -3.48 19.00
C LEU A 41 -34.98 -3.60 18.32
N ALA A 42 -36.07 -3.29 19.02
CA ALA A 42 -37.41 -3.28 18.44
C ALA A 42 -37.57 -2.22 17.34
N GLU A 43 -37.06 -1.00 17.56
CA GLU A 43 -37.03 0.06 16.55
C GLU A 43 -36.21 -0.35 15.33
N LYS A 44 -35.06 -1.00 15.54
CA LYS A 44 -34.23 -1.53 14.46
C LYS A 44 -34.97 -2.56 13.61
N VAL A 45 -35.69 -3.51 14.25
CA VAL A 45 -36.55 -4.47 13.55
C VAL A 45 -37.64 -3.75 12.75
N GLN A 46 -38.30 -2.75 13.35
CA GLN A 46 -39.38 -2.00 12.69
C GLN A 46 -38.87 -1.21 11.47
N ASN A 47 -37.73 -0.54 11.59
CA ASN A 47 -37.10 0.22 10.51
C ASN A 47 -36.66 -0.69 9.36
N LEU A 48 -36.03 -1.83 9.67
CA LEU A 48 -35.69 -2.82 8.65
C LEU A 48 -36.93 -3.41 7.98
N THR A 49 -38.00 -3.65 8.73
CA THR A 49 -39.28 -4.13 8.16
C THR A 49 -39.88 -3.11 7.19
N ARG A 50 -39.87 -1.81 7.54
CA ARG A 50 -40.35 -0.73 6.66
C ARG A 50 -39.51 -0.65 5.38
N LYS A 51 -38.18 -0.67 5.53
CA LYS A 51 -37.23 -0.69 4.41
C LYS A 51 -37.39 -1.92 3.52
N PHE A 52 -37.66 -3.09 4.10
CA PHE A 52 -37.91 -4.30 3.33
C PHE A 52 -39.19 -4.21 2.47
N LYS A 53 -40.25 -3.59 3.00
CA LYS A 53 -41.52 -3.41 2.29
C LYS A 53 -41.40 -2.47 1.08
N SER A 54 -40.43 -1.55 1.06
CA SER A 54 -40.22 -0.64 -0.07
C SER A 54 -39.46 -1.26 -1.24
N PHE A 55 -38.89 -2.46 -1.09
CA PHE A 55 -38.11 -3.10 -2.16
C PHE A 55 -38.97 -3.83 -3.19
N GLY A 56 -38.56 -3.73 -4.46
CA GLY A 56 -39.09 -4.54 -5.56
C GLY A 56 -38.78 -6.03 -5.37
N TYR A 57 -39.44 -6.90 -6.15
CA TYR A 57 -39.25 -8.37 -6.03
C TYR A 57 -37.78 -8.80 -6.22
N THR A 58 -37.04 -8.14 -7.11
CA THR A 58 -35.63 -8.41 -7.43
C THR A 58 -34.65 -7.97 -6.33
N GLU A 59 -34.99 -6.98 -5.52
CA GLU A 59 -34.11 -6.40 -4.49
C GLU A 59 -34.21 -7.11 -3.13
N LYS A 60 -35.20 -7.99 -2.97
CA LYS A 60 -35.48 -8.66 -1.67
C LYS A 60 -34.40 -9.64 -1.26
N ASN A 61 -33.75 -10.34 -2.19
CA ASN A 61 -32.67 -11.27 -1.86
C ASN A 61 -31.38 -10.53 -1.46
N SER A 62 -31.02 -9.45 -2.18
CA SER A 62 -29.83 -8.66 -1.85
C SER A 62 -29.93 -7.98 -0.48
N PHE A 63 -31.15 -7.67 -0.01
CA PHE A 63 -31.40 -7.15 1.34
C PHE A 63 -30.87 -8.07 2.45
N PHE A 64 -30.91 -9.38 2.24
CA PHE A 64 -30.47 -10.38 3.21
C PHE A 64 -29.00 -10.80 3.04
N GLN A 65 -28.21 -10.09 2.25
CA GLN A 65 -26.77 -10.38 2.01
C GLN A 65 -25.99 -10.71 3.29
N LYS A 66 -26.13 -9.90 4.35
CA LYS A 66 -25.39 -10.11 5.60
C LYS A 66 -25.76 -11.44 6.27
N LEU A 67 -27.04 -11.81 6.18
CA LEU A 67 -27.57 -13.04 6.73
C LEU A 67 -27.03 -14.27 5.95
N PHE A 68 -27.07 -14.20 4.62
CA PHE A 68 -26.58 -15.29 3.76
C PHE A 68 -25.06 -15.50 3.85
N LEU A 69 -24.28 -14.41 3.94
CA LEU A 69 -22.83 -14.49 4.18
C LEU A 69 -22.50 -15.15 5.51
N GLU A 70 -23.22 -14.79 6.57
CA GLU A 70 -23.02 -15.38 7.88
C GLU A 70 -23.45 -16.85 7.91
N LEU A 71 -24.59 -17.20 7.28
CA LEU A 71 -25.03 -18.59 7.14
C LEU A 71 -23.97 -19.42 6.41
N GLY A 72 -23.45 -18.92 5.28
CA GLY A 72 -22.42 -19.61 4.52
C GLY A 72 -21.13 -19.84 5.31
N ARG A 73 -20.67 -18.83 6.07
CA ARG A 73 -19.50 -18.97 6.95
C ARG A 73 -19.75 -19.98 8.07
N PHE A 74 -20.95 -19.96 8.65
CA PHE A 74 -21.32 -20.84 9.74
C PHE A 74 -21.38 -22.31 9.29
N LEU A 75 -22.10 -22.60 8.20
CA LEU A 75 -22.18 -23.94 7.65
C LEU A 75 -20.82 -24.48 7.21
N LEU A 76 -19.98 -23.64 6.61
CA LEU A 76 -18.61 -24.04 6.25
C LEU A 76 -17.78 -24.42 7.49
N SER A 77 -17.88 -23.63 8.57
CA SER A 77 -17.19 -23.94 9.84
C SER A 77 -17.65 -25.27 10.45
N LEU A 78 -18.94 -25.60 10.32
CA LEU A 78 -19.48 -26.87 10.80
C LEU A 78 -18.99 -28.06 9.94
N LEU A 79 -18.87 -27.88 8.63
CA LEU A 79 -18.28 -28.89 7.73
C LEU A 79 -16.79 -29.11 8.03
N GLU A 80 -16.02 -28.04 8.21
CA GLU A 80 -14.57 -28.10 8.51
C GLU A 80 -14.28 -28.78 9.86
N SER A 81 -15.19 -28.60 10.84
CA SER A 81 -15.13 -29.28 12.15
C SER A 81 -15.73 -30.68 12.14
N LYS A 82 -16.29 -31.14 11.00
CA LYS A 82 -17.01 -32.41 10.84
C LYS A 82 -18.23 -32.56 11.76
N GLU A 83 -18.82 -31.43 12.18
CA GLU A 83 -20.05 -31.41 12.97
C GLU A 83 -21.31 -31.66 12.14
N ILE A 84 -21.25 -31.37 10.85
CA ILE A 84 -22.29 -31.69 9.87
C ILE A 84 -21.66 -32.32 8.63
N ASP A 85 -22.44 -33.08 7.89
CA ASP A 85 -22.17 -33.44 6.50
C ASP A 85 -23.07 -32.60 5.58
N TYR A 86 -22.93 -32.80 4.27
CA TYR A 86 -23.80 -32.13 3.31
C TYR A 86 -25.22 -32.73 3.28
N ASN A 87 -25.45 -33.93 3.82
CA ASN A 87 -26.73 -34.64 3.79
C ASN A 87 -27.38 -34.64 5.19
N PHE A 88 -27.63 -33.45 5.72
CA PHE A 88 -28.07 -33.31 7.11
C PHE A 88 -29.60 -33.27 7.30
N PHE A 89 -30.40 -33.41 6.24
CA PHE A 89 -31.87 -33.35 6.34
C PHE A 89 -32.53 -34.61 6.94
N GLU A 90 -31.74 -35.54 7.50
CA GLU A 90 -32.24 -36.63 8.34
C GLU A 90 -32.94 -36.08 9.60
N GLU A 91 -34.05 -36.71 10.03
CA GLU A 91 -34.99 -36.15 11.05
C GLU A 91 -34.30 -35.73 12.37
N ASP A 92 -33.32 -36.50 12.83
CA ASP A 92 -32.62 -36.23 14.10
C ASP A 92 -31.63 -35.04 13.99
N LYS A 93 -31.02 -34.84 12.81
CA LYS A 93 -29.99 -33.81 12.58
C LYS A 93 -30.59 -32.45 12.28
N ILE A 94 -31.74 -32.41 11.61
CA ILE A 94 -32.35 -31.16 11.13
C ILE A 94 -32.78 -30.23 12.29
N GLN A 95 -33.21 -30.82 13.41
CA GLN A 95 -33.58 -30.07 14.60
C GLN A 95 -32.37 -29.47 15.32
N GLU A 96 -31.28 -30.23 15.42
CA GLU A 96 -30.03 -29.75 16.00
C GLU A 96 -29.47 -28.57 15.19
N ILE A 97 -29.50 -28.69 13.86
CA ILE A 97 -29.03 -27.64 12.96
C ILE A 97 -29.91 -26.39 13.06
N LEU A 98 -31.23 -26.53 13.13
CA LEU A 98 -32.12 -25.40 13.37
C LEU A 98 -31.79 -24.69 14.70
N ARG A 99 -31.51 -25.44 15.77
CA ARG A 99 -31.09 -24.86 17.06
C ARG A 99 -29.75 -24.13 16.94
N LYS A 100 -28.75 -24.74 16.27
CA LYS A 100 -27.43 -24.13 16.02
C LYS A 100 -27.54 -22.85 15.18
N ILE A 101 -28.37 -22.83 14.14
CA ILE A 101 -28.67 -21.64 13.31
C ILE A 101 -29.34 -20.55 14.15
N ASN A 102 -30.36 -20.91 14.94
CA ASN A 102 -31.05 -19.93 15.79
C ASN A 102 -30.13 -19.35 16.87
N ASN A 103 -29.28 -20.17 17.50
CA ASN A 103 -28.22 -19.68 18.38
C ASN A 103 -27.37 -18.63 17.66
N ARG A 104 -26.91 -18.95 16.45
CA ARG A 104 -26.03 -18.06 15.69
C ARG A 104 -26.67 -16.72 15.32
N PHE A 105 -27.96 -16.71 15.00
CA PHE A 105 -28.64 -15.50 14.52
C PHE A 105 -29.39 -14.70 15.58
N ILE A 106 -29.75 -15.32 16.70
CA ILE A 106 -30.51 -14.67 17.78
C ILE A 106 -29.59 -14.22 18.92
N TYR A 107 -28.64 -15.08 19.31
CA TYR A 107 -27.93 -14.93 20.57
C TYR A 107 -26.52 -15.54 20.51
N GLU A 108 -25.52 -14.71 20.20
CA GLU A 108 -24.11 -15.11 20.24
C GLU A 108 -23.36 -14.35 21.35
N LYS A 109 -22.87 -15.09 22.35
CA LYS A 109 -21.96 -14.58 23.40
C LYS A 109 -20.59 -14.30 22.80
N ILE A 110 -20.10 -13.06 22.88
CA ILE A 110 -18.75 -12.68 22.44
C ILE A 110 -17.96 -11.99 23.54
N CYS A 111 -16.64 -12.18 23.51
CA CYS A 111 -15.70 -11.54 24.41
C CYS A 111 -15.74 -10.01 24.28
N SER A 112 -15.85 -9.29 25.41
CA SER A 112 -15.82 -7.83 25.44
C SER A 112 -14.52 -7.21 24.93
N GLU A 113 -13.41 -7.91 25.11
CA GLU A 113 -12.08 -7.36 24.86
C GLU A 113 -11.58 -7.63 23.44
N CYS A 114 -11.82 -8.84 22.91
CA CYS A 114 -11.27 -9.26 21.62
C CYS A 114 -12.32 -9.76 20.63
N GLN A 115 -13.61 -9.71 20.98
CA GLN A 115 -14.73 -10.21 20.16
C GLN A 115 -14.65 -11.70 19.79
N SER A 116 -13.75 -12.45 20.44
CA SER A 116 -13.67 -13.91 20.28
C SER A 116 -14.94 -14.61 20.78
N ARG A 117 -15.26 -15.71 20.10
CA ARG A 117 -16.36 -16.63 20.40
C ARG A 117 -15.95 -17.77 21.33
N ARG A 118 -14.65 -17.93 21.61
CA ARG A 118 -14.13 -19.04 22.41
C ARG A 118 -14.20 -18.70 23.89
N LEU A 119 -15.42 -18.67 24.42
CA LEU A 119 -15.70 -18.40 25.82
C LEU A 119 -15.92 -19.73 26.56
N SER A 120 -15.33 -19.85 27.75
CA SER A 120 -15.66 -20.89 28.74
C SER A 120 -16.41 -20.25 29.89
N GLU A 121 -17.53 -20.85 30.25
CA GLU A 121 -18.38 -20.44 31.36
C GLU A 121 -17.95 -21.18 32.63
N SER A 122 -17.87 -20.47 33.75
CA SER A 122 -17.56 -21.03 35.06
C SER A 122 -18.37 -20.28 36.12
N THR A 123 -18.62 -20.93 37.26
CA THR A 123 -19.23 -20.28 38.42
C THR A 123 -18.14 -19.59 39.26
N TYR A 124 -18.49 -18.45 39.86
CA TYR A 124 -17.61 -17.76 40.79
C TYR A 124 -17.43 -18.61 42.04
N ALA A 125 -16.18 -18.92 42.41
CA ALA A 125 -15.84 -19.87 43.47
C ALA A 125 -16.48 -19.56 44.84
N PHE A 126 -16.89 -18.31 45.07
CA PHE A 126 -17.51 -17.87 46.32
C PHE A 126 -18.99 -17.48 46.17
N ASN A 127 -19.57 -17.63 44.97
CA ASN A 127 -20.98 -17.36 44.70
C ASN A 127 -21.41 -18.13 43.44
N GLU A 128 -22.02 -19.30 43.64
CA GLU A 128 -22.50 -20.17 42.55
C GLU A 128 -23.52 -19.48 41.64
N ASN A 129 -24.23 -18.45 42.13
CA ASN A 129 -25.19 -17.67 41.35
C ASN A 129 -24.53 -16.60 40.46
N LYS A 130 -23.20 -16.42 40.53
CA LYS A 130 -22.46 -15.44 39.73
C LYS A 130 -21.59 -16.15 38.70
N GLN A 131 -21.98 -16.05 37.44
CA GLN A 131 -21.22 -16.60 36.33
C GLN A 131 -20.01 -15.71 35.97
N ILE A 132 -18.88 -16.35 35.65
CA ILE A 132 -17.70 -15.72 35.07
C ILE A 132 -17.43 -16.36 33.71
N PHE A 133 -17.08 -15.54 32.73
CA PHE A 133 -16.68 -15.98 31.40
C PHE A 133 -15.19 -15.78 31.21
N PHE A 134 -14.49 -16.83 30.81
CA PHE A 134 -13.09 -16.79 30.45
C PHE A 134 -12.94 -16.92 28.93
N CYS A 135 -12.25 -15.99 28.28
CA CYS A 135 -12.00 -16.06 26.85
C CYS A 135 -10.68 -16.78 26.59
N ARG A 136 -10.74 -17.85 25.80
CA ARG A 136 -9.57 -18.67 25.44
C ARG A 136 -8.59 -17.96 24.49
N ASP A 137 -9.02 -16.92 23.79
CA ASP A 137 -8.14 -16.21 22.86
C ASP A 137 -7.41 -15.05 23.54
N CYS A 138 -8.06 -14.29 24.42
CA CYS A 138 -7.38 -13.25 25.21
C CYS A 138 -6.90 -13.74 26.59
N GLN A 139 -7.16 -15.00 26.94
CA GLN A 139 -6.71 -15.69 28.15
C GLN A 139 -7.04 -14.92 29.44
N ARG A 140 -8.24 -14.32 29.50
CA ARG A 140 -8.69 -13.48 30.62
C ARG A 140 -10.16 -13.74 30.95
N ASN A 141 -10.53 -13.42 32.20
CA ASN A 141 -11.93 -13.24 32.57
C ASN A 141 -12.46 -11.98 31.89
N VAL A 142 -13.55 -12.12 31.15
CA VAL A 142 -14.10 -11.05 30.31
C VAL A 142 -15.56 -10.85 30.61
N LYS A 143 -16.04 -9.63 30.30
CA LYS A 143 -17.48 -9.42 30.18
C LYS A 143 -17.92 -10.01 28.85
N VAL A 144 -19.15 -10.50 28.81
CA VAL A 144 -19.77 -10.97 27.58
C VAL A 144 -20.67 -9.86 27.05
N PHE A 145 -20.55 -9.55 25.77
CA PHE A 145 -21.55 -8.80 25.04
C PHE A 145 -22.38 -9.75 24.17
N TYR A 146 -23.64 -9.40 23.98
CA TYR A 146 -24.54 -10.15 23.12
C TYR A 146 -24.52 -9.55 21.71
N ASN A 147 -24.03 -10.33 20.75
CA ASN A 147 -24.00 -9.90 19.37
C ASN A 147 -25.37 -10.09 18.70
N THR A 148 -26.24 -9.08 18.78
CA THR A 148 -27.57 -9.08 18.12
C THR A 148 -27.52 -8.52 16.69
N SER A 149 -26.32 -8.43 16.09
CA SER A 149 -26.14 -7.76 14.79
C SER A 149 -26.98 -8.34 13.65
N TYR A 150 -27.29 -9.64 13.72
CA TYR A 150 -28.09 -10.34 12.72
C TYR A 150 -29.56 -10.52 13.11
N LEU A 151 -29.91 -10.45 14.40
CA LEU A 151 -31.25 -10.75 14.93
C LEU A 151 -32.34 -9.97 14.21
N SER A 152 -32.16 -8.66 14.03
CA SER A 152 -33.18 -7.83 13.38
C SER A 152 -33.41 -8.20 11.92
N LEU A 153 -32.36 -8.59 11.18
CA LEU A 153 -32.47 -9.05 9.80
C LEU A 153 -33.09 -10.45 9.73
N TYR A 154 -32.74 -11.33 10.66
CA TYR A 154 -33.26 -12.69 10.74
C TYR A 154 -34.77 -12.71 11.03
N ILE A 155 -35.25 -11.85 11.93
CA ILE A 155 -36.69 -11.66 12.20
C ILE A 155 -37.45 -11.21 10.94
N VAL A 156 -36.88 -10.30 10.15
CA VAL A 156 -37.49 -9.85 8.89
C VAL A 156 -37.49 -10.97 7.86
N TYR A 157 -36.44 -11.80 7.82
CA TYR A 157 -36.38 -12.98 6.96
C TYR A 157 -37.45 -14.02 7.33
N LEU A 158 -37.67 -14.28 8.63
CA LEU A 158 -38.72 -15.18 9.11
C LEU A 158 -40.13 -14.71 8.72
N ASP A 159 -40.41 -13.41 8.81
CA ASP A 159 -41.68 -12.83 8.33
C ASP A 159 -41.85 -12.98 6.81
N PHE A 160 -40.76 -12.80 6.05
CA PHE A 160 -40.74 -13.00 4.61
C PHE A 160 -40.99 -14.46 4.21
N TRP A 161 -40.28 -15.40 4.84
CA TRP A 161 -40.48 -16.84 4.66
C TRP A 161 -41.92 -17.25 4.97
N GLN A 162 -42.44 -16.83 6.13
CA GLN A 162 -43.78 -17.17 6.58
C GLN A 162 -44.87 -16.71 5.59
N LYS A 163 -44.72 -15.51 5.02
CA LYS A 163 -45.64 -15.00 4.00
C LYS A 163 -45.59 -15.82 2.70
N ARG A 164 -44.40 -16.26 2.28
CA ARG A 164 -44.24 -17.14 1.11
C ARG A 164 -44.85 -18.51 1.37
N ASN A 165 -44.60 -19.09 2.55
CA ASN A 165 -45.13 -20.39 2.93
C ASN A 165 -46.66 -20.42 2.99
N LYS A 166 -47.30 -19.35 3.49
CA LYS A 166 -48.77 -19.23 3.49
C LYS A 166 -49.38 -19.18 2.08
N ILE A 167 -48.65 -18.66 1.10
CA ILE A 167 -49.10 -18.61 -0.30
C ILE A 167 -49.01 -19.99 -0.94
N SER A 168 -47.98 -20.78 -0.64
CA SER A 168 -47.82 -22.16 -1.13
C SER A 168 -48.75 -23.16 -0.44
N LYS A 169 -49.10 -22.95 0.84
CA LYS A 169 -49.92 -23.85 1.67
C LYS A 169 -51.44 -23.85 1.38
N LYS A 170 -51.93 -23.16 0.36
CA LYS A 170 -53.36 -23.20 -0.02
C LYS A 170 -53.81 -24.56 -0.62
N GLN A 171 -52.96 -25.59 -0.65
CA GLN A 171 -53.23 -26.85 -1.35
C GLN A 171 -53.05 -28.16 -0.55
N ASP A 172 -52.51 -28.17 0.68
CA ASP A 172 -52.45 -29.41 1.49
C ASP A 172 -52.53 -29.09 3.00
N ASN A 173 -53.44 -29.77 3.72
CA ASN A 173 -53.89 -29.38 5.06
C ASN A 173 -53.40 -30.28 6.22
N ASN A 174 -52.44 -31.18 5.99
CA ASN A 174 -51.86 -31.99 7.08
C ASN A 174 -50.35 -32.16 6.88
N GLU A 175 -49.54 -31.36 7.58
CA GLU A 175 -48.08 -31.51 7.58
C GLU A 175 -47.55 -31.63 9.02
N ASN A 176 -46.67 -32.61 9.22
CA ASN A 176 -45.92 -32.88 10.45
C ASN A 176 -44.99 -31.70 10.83
N GLU A 177 -44.72 -31.47 12.13
CA GLU A 177 -43.85 -30.37 12.61
C GLU A 177 -42.44 -30.40 12.00
N ILE A 178 -41.90 -31.60 11.77
CA ILE A 178 -40.60 -31.81 11.12
C ILE A 178 -40.60 -31.26 9.68
N ASN A 179 -41.73 -31.41 8.97
CA ASN A 179 -41.87 -30.91 7.60
C ASN A 179 -41.78 -29.37 7.55
N ASN A 180 -42.26 -28.67 8.58
CA ASN A 180 -42.16 -27.21 8.62
C ASN A 180 -40.72 -26.71 8.81
N ILE A 181 -39.90 -27.43 9.60
CA ILE A 181 -38.45 -27.16 9.71
C ILE A 181 -37.78 -27.39 8.36
N HIS A 182 -38.12 -28.51 7.70
CA HIS A 182 -37.61 -28.86 6.38
C HIS A 182 -37.91 -27.76 5.36
N ILE A 183 -39.15 -27.27 5.33
CA ILE A 183 -39.59 -26.18 4.46
C ILE A 183 -38.78 -24.90 4.76
N PHE A 184 -38.63 -24.51 6.02
CA PHE A 184 -37.85 -23.32 6.39
C PHE A 184 -36.40 -23.39 5.89
N LEU A 185 -35.69 -24.47 6.22
CA LEU A 185 -34.29 -24.63 5.82
C LEU A 185 -34.14 -24.72 4.30
N THR A 186 -35.09 -25.37 3.62
CA THR A 186 -35.17 -25.41 2.16
C THR A 186 -35.22 -23.99 1.57
N TYR A 187 -36.11 -23.13 2.06
CA TYR A 187 -36.18 -21.74 1.61
C TYR A 187 -34.89 -20.97 1.92
N PHE A 188 -34.32 -21.17 3.11
CA PHE A 188 -33.14 -20.42 3.55
C PHE A 188 -31.88 -20.77 2.75
N LEU A 189 -31.68 -22.05 2.46
CA LEU A 189 -30.60 -22.53 1.58
C LEU A 189 -30.84 -22.11 0.13
N THR A 190 -32.08 -22.20 -0.37
CA THR A 190 -32.42 -21.83 -1.76
C THR A 190 -32.25 -20.33 -2.00
N ASP A 191 -32.71 -19.47 -1.10
CA ASP A 191 -32.56 -18.02 -1.22
C ASP A 191 -31.08 -17.62 -1.14
N SER A 192 -30.30 -18.29 -0.27
CA SER A 192 -28.84 -18.11 -0.20
C SER A 192 -28.15 -18.51 -1.51
N PHE A 193 -28.52 -19.67 -2.06
CA PHE A 193 -28.02 -20.13 -3.36
C PHE A 193 -28.31 -19.12 -4.48
N ILE A 194 -29.55 -18.61 -4.57
CA ILE A 194 -29.95 -17.62 -5.58
C ILE A 194 -29.11 -16.33 -5.43
N TYR A 195 -28.93 -15.85 -4.21
CA TYR A 195 -28.12 -14.67 -3.93
C TYR A 195 -26.65 -14.85 -4.38
N PHE A 196 -26.03 -15.98 -4.05
CA PHE A 196 -24.64 -16.22 -4.44
C PHE A 196 -24.45 -16.49 -5.94
N ARG A 197 -25.50 -16.99 -6.60
CA ARG A 197 -25.56 -17.10 -8.06
C ARG A 197 -25.57 -15.74 -8.73
N GLU A 198 -26.39 -14.81 -8.23
CA GLU A 198 -26.50 -13.45 -8.78
C GLU A 198 -25.24 -12.62 -8.54
N THR A 199 -24.56 -12.83 -7.40
CA THR A 199 -23.34 -12.10 -7.05
C THR A 199 -22.05 -12.71 -7.61
N GLY A 200 -22.10 -13.96 -8.10
CA GLY A 200 -20.94 -14.67 -8.64
C GLY A 200 -19.92 -15.10 -7.58
N ASN A 201 -20.33 -15.25 -6.31
CA ASN A 201 -19.44 -15.77 -5.26
C ASN A 201 -19.34 -17.30 -5.36
N LEU A 202 -18.36 -17.79 -6.12
CA LEU A 202 -18.25 -19.23 -6.41
C LEU A 202 -18.07 -20.10 -5.15
N LYS A 203 -17.40 -19.60 -4.11
CA LYS A 203 -17.21 -20.32 -2.84
C LYS A 203 -18.53 -20.70 -2.20
N PHE A 204 -19.37 -19.71 -1.93
CA PHE A 204 -20.65 -19.96 -1.29
C PHE A 204 -21.67 -20.55 -2.28
N LEU A 205 -21.61 -20.20 -3.55
CA LEU A 205 -22.46 -20.80 -4.58
C LEU A 205 -22.33 -22.33 -4.59
N VAL A 206 -21.10 -22.85 -4.62
CA VAL A 206 -20.86 -24.31 -4.60
C VAL A 206 -21.26 -24.93 -3.27
N LEU A 207 -20.97 -24.26 -2.15
CA LEU A 207 -21.37 -24.71 -0.82
C LEU A 207 -22.88 -24.96 -0.75
N PHE A 208 -23.69 -23.98 -1.14
CA PHE A 208 -25.14 -24.09 -1.10
C PHE A 208 -25.68 -25.04 -2.17
N TYR A 209 -25.05 -25.10 -3.35
CA TYR A 209 -25.40 -26.11 -4.35
C TYR A 209 -25.28 -27.53 -3.78
N ASN A 210 -24.16 -27.86 -3.13
CA ASN A 210 -23.94 -29.19 -2.57
C ASN A 210 -25.00 -29.55 -1.51
N PHE A 211 -25.39 -28.60 -0.65
CA PHE A 211 -26.49 -28.80 0.29
C PHE A 211 -27.81 -29.05 -0.42
N LEU A 212 -28.14 -28.30 -1.47
CA LEU A 212 -29.40 -28.49 -2.18
C LEU A 212 -29.43 -29.83 -2.93
N GLU A 213 -28.34 -30.18 -3.61
CA GLU A 213 -28.22 -31.39 -4.42
C GLU A 213 -28.26 -32.67 -3.58
N LEU A 214 -27.42 -32.75 -2.53
CA LEU A 214 -27.30 -33.96 -1.72
C LEU A 214 -28.52 -34.23 -0.84
N ASN A 215 -29.36 -33.22 -0.59
CA ASN A 215 -30.65 -33.39 0.10
C ASN A 215 -31.84 -33.44 -0.87
N SER A 216 -31.62 -33.61 -2.18
CA SER A 216 -32.69 -33.72 -3.21
C SER A 216 -33.69 -32.54 -3.21
N ILE A 217 -33.24 -31.35 -2.82
CA ILE A 217 -34.09 -30.16 -2.76
C ILE A 217 -34.26 -29.63 -4.18
N LYS A 218 -35.49 -29.59 -4.69
CA LYS A 218 -35.77 -29.01 -6.00
C LYS A 218 -35.60 -27.50 -5.99
N TYR A 219 -34.63 -26.99 -6.73
CA TYR A 219 -34.49 -25.58 -7.04
C TYR A 219 -34.78 -25.37 -8.54
N ASN A 220 -36.00 -24.94 -8.86
CA ASN A 220 -36.51 -24.74 -10.24
C ASN A 220 -35.69 -23.75 -11.09
N THR A 221 -34.65 -23.14 -10.52
CA THR A 221 -33.84 -22.07 -11.10
C THR A 221 -32.60 -22.55 -11.83
N ILE A 222 -32.22 -23.83 -11.75
CA ILE A 222 -31.23 -24.46 -12.64
C ILE A 222 -31.99 -25.42 -13.54
N LYS A 223 -32.32 -24.97 -14.75
CA LYS A 223 -33.18 -25.71 -15.68
C LYS A 223 -32.63 -27.07 -16.14
N ASP A 224 -31.36 -27.38 -15.88
CA ASP A 224 -30.64 -28.49 -16.54
C ASP A 224 -29.81 -29.38 -15.58
N GLY A 225 -30.13 -29.44 -14.28
CA GLY A 225 -29.41 -30.28 -13.30
C GLY A 225 -27.91 -29.90 -13.13
N PRO A 226 -27.01 -30.86 -12.85
CA PRO A 226 -25.57 -30.60 -12.65
C PRO A 226 -24.88 -29.86 -13.80
N ASN A 227 -25.39 -29.99 -15.03
CA ASN A 227 -24.87 -29.27 -16.19
C ASN A 227 -25.15 -27.76 -16.13
N GLY A 228 -26.23 -27.35 -15.46
CA GLY A 228 -26.57 -25.94 -15.29
C GLY A 228 -25.68 -25.22 -14.27
N ILE A 229 -25.30 -25.85 -13.15
CA ILE A 229 -24.34 -25.24 -12.20
C ILE A 229 -22.94 -25.16 -12.82
N LYS A 230 -22.52 -26.19 -13.56
CA LYS A 230 -21.27 -26.17 -14.32
C LYS A 230 -21.27 -24.98 -15.28
N THR A 231 -22.34 -24.78 -16.06
CA THR A 231 -22.48 -23.64 -16.98
C THR A 231 -22.37 -22.28 -16.27
N ILE A 232 -22.99 -22.12 -15.10
CA ILE A 232 -22.90 -20.89 -14.31
C ILE A 232 -21.46 -20.64 -13.87
N ILE A 233 -20.80 -21.65 -13.30
CA ILE A 233 -19.39 -21.55 -12.85
C ILE A 233 -18.49 -21.17 -14.03
N LEU A 234 -18.66 -21.82 -15.19
CA LEU A 234 -17.87 -21.54 -16.40
C LEU A 234 -18.11 -20.12 -16.92
N LYS A 235 -19.36 -19.63 -16.89
CA LYS A 235 -19.70 -18.27 -17.27
C LYS A 235 -19.04 -17.26 -16.32
N THR A 236 -19.13 -17.49 -15.02
CA THR A 236 -18.45 -16.64 -14.02
C THR A 236 -16.93 -16.67 -14.19
N ILE A 237 -16.34 -17.82 -14.52
CA ILE A 237 -14.90 -17.93 -14.82
C ILE A 237 -14.54 -17.05 -16.03
N LYS A 238 -15.28 -17.20 -17.14
CA LYS A 238 -15.06 -16.41 -18.36
C LYS A 238 -15.19 -14.91 -18.11
N GLU A 239 -16.25 -14.48 -17.44
CA GLU A 239 -16.51 -13.07 -17.17
C GLU A 239 -15.49 -12.47 -16.19
N SER A 240 -15.09 -13.21 -15.17
CA SER A 240 -14.10 -12.75 -14.18
C SER A 240 -12.70 -12.66 -14.79
N LEU A 241 -12.29 -13.63 -15.62
CA LEU A 241 -11.03 -13.54 -16.38
C LEU A 241 -11.04 -12.35 -17.33
N LYS A 242 -12.13 -12.17 -18.10
CA LYS A 242 -12.29 -11.03 -19.02
C LYS A 242 -12.26 -9.67 -18.32
N SER A 243 -12.58 -9.61 -17.02
CA SER A 243 -12.63 -8.36 -16.24
C SER A 243 -11.43 -8.15 -15.32
N GLY A 244 -10.53 -9.14 -15.18
CA GLY A 244 -9.42 -9.10 -14.21
C GLY A 244 -9.87 -9.30 -12.75
N ASP A 245 -11.12 -9.73 -12.50
CA ASP A 245 -11.64 -9.93 -11.13
C ASP A 245 -11.33 -11.35 -10.61
N TYR A 246 -10.04 -11.65 -10.50
CA TYR A 246 -9.55 -12.99 -10.13
C TYR A 246 -10.11 -13.50 -8.77
N GLN A 247 -10.40 -12.60 -7.83
CA GLN A 247 -10.89 -12.99 -6.49
C GLN A 247 -12.21 -13.78 -6.55
N LYS A 248 -13.05 -13.54 -7.57
CA LYS A 248 -14.30 -14.29 -7.77
C LYS A 248 -14.08 -15.75 -8.17
N ILE A 249 -12.95 -16.04 -8.82
CA ILE A 249 -12.64 -17.35 -9.39
C ILE A 249 -11.58 -18.12 -8.62
N LYS A 250 -10.88 -17.47 -7.69
CA LYS A 250 -9.85 -18.10 -6.84
C LYS A 250 -10.34 -19.41 -6.22
N TYR A 251 -11.53 -19.41 -5.61
CA TYR A 251 -12.08 -20.63 -5.01
C TYR A 251 -12.29 -21.75 -6.03
N ALA A 252 -12.83 -21.42 -7.21
CA ALA A 252 -13.05 -22.42 -8.25
C ALA A 252 -11.73 -23.03 -8.72
N ILE A 253 -10.71 -22.20 -8.91
CA ILE A 253 -9.38 -22.61 -9.34
C ILE A 253 -8.68 -23.46 -8.28
N ASP A 254 -8.78 -23.07 -7.00
CA ASP A 254 -8.08 -23.74 -5.90
C ASP A 254 -8.75 -25.06 -5.48
N HIS A 255 -10.08 -25.21 -5.65
CA HIS A 255 -10.83 -26.31 -5.04
C HIS A 255 -11.68 -27.15 -6.01
N LEU A 256 -12.07 -26.66 -7.18
CA LEU A 256 -12.97 -27.39 -8.10
C LEU A 256 -12.23 -28.05 -9.28
N ILE A 257 -11.04 -27.57 -9.62
CA ILE A 257 -10.26 -28.06 -10.77
C ILE A 257 -9.46 -29.33 -10.42
N LYS A 258 -9.14 -29.56 -9.14
CA LYS A 258 -8.20 -30.62 -8.72
C LYS A 258 -8.70 -31.58 -7.63
N ASN A 259 -9.88 -31.35 -7.04
CA ASN A 259 -10.41 -32.21 -5.99
C ASN A 259 -11.67 -32.94 -6.47
N ASN A 260 -11.83 -34.19 -6.05
CA ASN A 260 -13.06 -34.99 -6.22
C ASN A 260 -14.23 -34.33 -5.46
N THR A 261 -14.77 -33.26 -6.02
CA THR A 261 -15.96 -32.57 -5.52
C THR A 261 -17.19 -33.03 -6.31
N VAL A 262 -18.38 -32.78 -5.76
CA VAL A 262 -19.67 -33.06 -6.44
C VAL A 262 -19.74 -32.42 -7.82
N ILE A 263 -19.02 -31.32 -8.04
CA ILE A 263 -18.91 -30.63 -9.33
C ILE A 263 -17.50 -30.86 -9.88
N ASP A 264 -17.31 -31.96 -10.60
CA ASP A 264 -16.08 -32.16 -11.35
C ASP A 264 -16.07 -31.29 -12.63
N LEU A 265 -15.09 -30.40 -12.72
CA LEU A 265 -14.84 -29.53 -13.87
C LEU A 265 -13.78 -30.12 -14.82
N SER A 266 -13.14 -31.24 -14.47
CA SER A 266 -12.03 -31.85 -15.22
C SER A 266 -12.39 -32.09 -16.69
N GLU A 267 -13.50 -32.78 -16.97
CA GLU A 267 -13.99 -33.06 -18.33
C GLU A 267 -14.24 -31.81 -19.17
N ILE A 268 -14.66 -30.71 -18.55
CA ILE A 268 -14.98 -29.46 -19.24
C ILE A 268 -13.73 -28.60 -19.46
N ILE A 269 -12.77 -28.65 -18.54
CA ILE A 269 -11.47 -27.98 -18.71
C ILE A 269 -10.67 -28.68 -19.82
N SER A 270 -10.82 -30.00 -19.94
CA SER A 270 -10.27 -30.78 -21.06
C SER A 270 -10.96 -30.46 -22.40
N ASN A 271 -12.09 -29.74 -22.42
CA ASN A 271 -12.73 -29.32 -23.67
C ASN A 271 -11.88 -28.26 -24.40
N PRO A 272 -11.41 -28.53 -25.63
CA PRO A 272 -10.53 -27.61 -26.36
C PRO A 272 -11.14 -26.23 -26.59
N THR A 273 -12.45 -26.16 -26.84
CA THR A 273 -13.17 -24.91 -27.10
C THR A 273 -13.26 -24.05 -25.83
N PHE A 274 -13.50 -24.69 -24.68
CA PHE A 274 -13.53 -23.97 -23.41
C PHE A 274 -12.13 -23.49 -23.02
N LYS A 275 -11.10 -24.34 -23.15
CA LYS A 275 -9.70 -23.98 -22.87
C LYS A 275 -9.26 -22.77 -23.70
N LYS A 276 -9.52 -22.76 -25.02
CA LYS A 276 -9.25 -21.61 -25.89
C LYS A 276 -9.96 -20.33 -25.44
N GLN A 277 -11.21 -20.42 -24.98
CA GLN A 277 -11.96 -19.25 -24.50
C GLN A 277 -11.43 -18.72 -23.17
N VAL A 278 -11.05 -19.62 -22.26
CA VAL A 278 -10.44 -19.28 -20.97
C VAL A 278 -9.09 -18.58 -21.20
N GLU A 279 -8.25 -19.16 -22.05
CA GLU A 279 -6.96 -18.59 -22.43
C GLU A 279 -7.11 -17.21 -23.10
N LYS A 280 -8.02 -17.06 -24.07
CA LYS A 280 -8.32 -15.75 -24.67
C LYS A 280 -8.75 -14.70 -23.63
N ASN A 281 -9.65 -15.08 -22.72
CA ASN A 281 -10.13 -14.16 -21.68
C ASN A 281 -9.07 -13.86 -20.63
N PHE A 282 -8.16 -14.80 -20.37
CA PHE A 282 -7.01 -14.60 -19.49
C PHE A 282 -6.09 -13.50 -20.03
N TYR A 283 -5.71 -13.56 -21.31
CA TYR A 283 -4.89 -12.52 -21.94
C TYR A 283 -5.60 -11.16 -22.03
N LEU A 284 -6.93 -11.15 -22.27
CA LEU A 284 -7.74 -9.93 -22.18
C LEU A 284 -7.74 -9.33 -20.76
N GLY A 285 -7.79 -10.18 -19.73
CA GLY A 285 -7.68 -9.76 -18.33
C GLY A 285 -6.34 -9.09 -18.04
N LEU A 286 -5.23 -9.72 -18.48
CA LEU A 286 -3.89 -9.15 -18.37
C LEU A 286 -3.78 -7.78 -19.05
N SER A 287 -4.30 -7.64 -20.27
CA SER A 287 -4.31 -6.37 -21.00
C SER A 287 -5.05 -5.27 -20.23
N LYS A 288 -6.23 -5.57 -19.66
CA LYS A 288 -7.01 -4.60 -18.86
C LYS A 288 -6.34 -4.23 -17.54
N ASP A 289 -5.72 -5.20 -16.86
CA ASP A 289 -5.00 -4.92 -15.61
C ASP A 289 -3.76 -4.05 -15.88
N LEU A 290 -3.09 -4.27 -17.02
CA LEU A 290 -1.98 -3.42 -17.49
C LEU A 290 -2.47 -1.99 -17.80
N GLU A 291 -3.53 -1.84 -18.59
CA GLU A 291 -4.14 -0.56 -18.96
C GLU A 291 -4.57 0.25 -17.73
N ALA A 292 -5.15 -0.42 -16.73
CA ALA A 292 -5.61 0.22 -15.50
C ALA A 292 -4.51 0.44 -14.43
N LYS A 293 -3.22 0.22 -14.74
CA LYS A 293 -2.09 0.26 -13.79
C LYS A 293 -2.27 -0.65 -12.56
N LYS A 294 -2.99 -1.77 -12.69
CA LYS A 294 -3.27 -2.74 -11.60
C LYS A 294 -2.23 -3.87 -11.57
N PHE A 295 -0.95 -3.50 -11.42
CA PHE A 295 0.20 -4.42 -11.47
C PHE A 295 0.12 -5.59 -10.49
N ASP A 296 -0.40 -5.38 -9.28
CA ASP A 296 -0.59 -6.46 -8.30
C ASP A 296 -1.60 -7.51 -8.78
N LYS A 297 -2.65 -7.10 -9.50
CA LYS A 297 -3.65 -8.01 -10.05
C LYS A 297 -3.12 -8.78 -11.25
N PHE A 298 -2.37 -8.10 -12.11
CA PHE A 298 -1.66 -8.72 -13.23
C PHE A 298 -0.72 -9.82 -12.74
N GLU A 299 0.10 -9.53 -11.71
CA GLU A 299 1.00 -10.51 -11.08
C GLU A 299 0.23 -11.70 -10.48
N GLN A 300 -0.86 -11.44 -9.76
CA GLN A 300 -1.71 -12.52 -9.24
C GLN A 300 -2.29 -13.39 -10.36
N LEU A 301 -2.70 -12.80 -11.48
CA LEU A 301 -3.27 -13.55 -12.60
C LEU A 301 -2.21 -14.46 -13.25
N ILE A 302 -0.99 -13.95 -13.47
CA ILE A 302 0.16 -14.74 -13.98
C ILE A 302 0.52 -15.87 -13.01
N GLN A 303 0.64 -15.59 -11.71
CA GLN A 303 1.01 -16.62 -10.72
C GLN A 303 0.03 -17.81 -10.69
N ASN A 304 -1.21 -17.61 -11.14
CA ASN A 304 -2.23 -18.64 -11.18
C ASN A 304 -2.43 -19.28 -12.56
N SER A 305 -1.63 -18.93 -13.58
CA SER A 305 -1.71 -19.52 -14.92
C SER A 305 -1.54 -21.03 -14.90
N ASN A 306 -0.63 -21.54 -14.07
CA ASN A 306 -0.38 -22.97 -13.88
C ASN A 306 -1.62 -23.73 -13.38
N LYS A 307 -2.50 -23.07 -12.62
CA LYS A 307 -3.75 -23.70 -12.14
C LYS A 307 -4.84 -23.72 -13.22
N LEU A 308 -4.73 -22.86 -14.23
CA LEU A 308 -5.60 -22.80 -15.40
C LEU A 308 -5.04 -23.59 -16.58
N ASP A 309 -3.87 -24.23 -16.43
CA ASP A 309 -3.16 -24.92 -17.51
C ASP A 309 -2.91 -24.03 -18.73
N ILE A 310 -2.53 -22.77 -18.44
CA ILE A 310 -2.16 -21.74 -19.42
C ILE A 310 -0.66 -21.54 -19.37
N PHE A 311 0.01 -21.79 -20.50
CA PHE A 311 1.37 -21.37 -20.72
C PHE A 311 1.37 -19.87 -21.04
N ILE A 312 2.21 -19.08 -20.35
CA ILE A 312 2.26 -17.64 -20.55
C ILE A 312 3.04 -17.32 -21.83
N ASP A 313 2.35 -16.75 -22.81
CA ASP A 313 2.93 -16.14 -23.98
C ASP A 313 2.46 -14.69 -24.08
N VAL A 314 3.40 -13.76 -23.86
CA VAL A 314 3.15 -12.31 -23.85
C VAL A 314 2.66 -11.79 -25.21
N ASN A 315 2.91 -12.53 -26.30
CA ASN A 315 2.44 -12.16 -27.63
C ASN A 315 0.93 -12.17 -27.77
N HIS A 316 0.24 -12.97 -26.94
CA HIS A 316 -1.22 -13.03 -26.91
C HIS A 316 -1.87 -11.89 -26.13
N ILE A 317 -1.11 -11.07 -25.39
CA ILE A 317 -1.65 -9.90 -24.67
C ILE A 317 -2.00 -8.81 -25.70
N PRO A 318 -3.29 -8.47 -25.89
CA PRO A 318 -3.70 -7.53 -26.92
C PRO A 318 -3.28 -6.10 -26.59
N HIS A 319 -2.90 -5.35 -27.63
CA HIS A 319 -2.54 -3.92 -27.58
C HIS A 319 -1.47 -3.54 -26.55
N ARG A 320 -0.63 -4.50 -26.12
CA ARG A 320 0.31 -4.27 -25.01
C ARG A 320 1.25 -3.09 -25.27
N PHE A 321 1.73 -2.91 -26.51
CA PHE A 321 2.63 -1.81 -26.84
C PHE A 321 1.92 -0.46 -26.77
N ASP A 322 0.75 -0.33 -27.40
CA ASP A 322 -0.09 0.88 -27.32
C ASP A 322 -0.40 1.25 -25.86
N ILE A 323 -0.77 0.26 -25.05
CA ILE A 323 -1.02 0.46 -23.63
C ILE A 323 0.23 0.97 -22.91
N ILE A 324 1.39 0.32 -23.10
CA ILE A 324 2.63 0.72 -22.45
C ILE A 324 3.05 2.15 -22.87
N SER A 325 2.98 2.47 -24.16
CA SER A 325 3.24 3.82 -24.69
C SER A 325 2.32 4.85 -24.07
N ASN A 326 1.00 4.58 -23.99
CA ASN A 326 0.04 5.46 -23.33
C ASN A 326 0.36 5.66 -21.84
N LEU A 327 0.75 4.59 -21.13
CA LEU A 327 1.13 4.69 -19.71
C LEU A 327 2.33 5.61 -19.49
N VAL A 328 3.33 5.57 -20.39
CA VAL A 328 4.49 6.48 -20.37
C VAL A 328 4.08 7.90 -20.73
N ILE A 329 3.31 8.08 -21.80
CA ILE A 329 2.82 9.40 -22.26
C ILE A 329 1.99 10.09 -21.18
N TYR A 330 1.11 9.37 -20.47
CA TYR A 330 0.36 9.96 -19.36
C TYR A 330 1.28 10.49 -18.25
N CYS A 331 2.36 9.79 -17.94
CA CYS A 331 3.33 10.29 -16.96
C CYS A 331 4.06 11.54 -17.48
N ILE A 332 4.36 11.61 -18.78
CA ILE A 332 4.97 12.78 -19.41
C ILE A 332 4.00 13.97 -19.41
N GLN A 333 2.71 13.72 -19.64
CA GLN A 333 1.66 14.74 -19.55
C GLN A 333 1.52 15.30 -18.13
N ASP A 334 1.57 14.45 -17.10
CA ASP A 334 1.56 14.88 -15.70
C ASP A 334 2.76 15.80 -15.38
N VAL A 335 3.92 15.53 -15.99
CA VAL A 335 5.12 16.35 -15.85
C VAL A 335 4.99 17.67 -16.61
N SER A 336 4.59 17.64 -17.88
CA SER A 336 4.60 18.80 -18.79
C SER A 336 3.45 19.77 -18.53
N VAL A 337 2.26 19.27 -18.20
CA VAL A 337 1.05 20.07 -17.97
C VAL A 337 0.74 20.17 -16.47
N GLY A 338 0.90 19.08 -15.74
CA GLY A 338 0.56 19.01 -14.31
C GLY A 338 1.65 19.51 -13.37
N TYR A 339 2.87 19.78 -13.87
CA TYR A 339 4.06 20.09 -13.07
C TYR A 339 4.36 19.03 -11.99
N GLN A 340 3.95 17.78 -12.20
CA GLN A 340 4.16 16.64 -11.29
C GLN A 340 5.39 15.84 -11.69
N THR A 341 6.57 16.43 -11.49
CA THR A 341 7.87 15.80 -11.79
C THR A 341 8.11 14.44 -11.12
N SER A 342 7.41 14.13 -10.01
CA SER A 342 7.39 12.77 -9.43
C SER A 342 6.90 11.68 -10.38
N SER A 343 6.15 12.03 -11.43
CA SER A 343 5.68 11.09 -12.45
C SER A 343 6.82 10.56 -13.35
N LEU A 344 7.99 11.22 -13.40
CA LEU A 344 9.19 10.63 -14.00
C LEU A 344 9.54 9.31 -13.30
N GLY A 345 9.49 9.27 -11.97
CA GLY A 345 9.68 8.04 -11.21
C GLY A 345 8.76 6.89 -11.61
N GLN A 346 7.51 7.21 -11.93
CA GLN A 346 6.51 6.21 -12.31
C GLN A 346 6.84 5.56 -13.65
N ILE A 347 7.45 6.28 -14.60
CA ILE A 347 7.91 5.73 -15.89
C ILE A 347 8.92 4.60 -15.62
N ILE A 348 9.86 4.81 -14.70
CA ILE A 348 10.85 3.80 -14.33
C ILE A 348 10.18 2.56 -13.72
N ASP A 349 9.18 2.75 -12.86
CA ASP A 349 8.43 1.65 -12.26
C ASP A 349 7.59 0.88 -13.30
N ILE A 350 6.98 1.57 -14.27
CA ILE A 350 6.27 0.96 -15.41
C ILE A 350 7.23 0.12 -16.26
N ILE A 351 8.38 0.67 -16.66
CA ILE A 351 9.36 -0.04 -17.50
C ILE A 351 9.92 -1.24 -16.74
N ARG A 352 10.24 -1.09 -15.44
CA ARG A 352 10.70 -2.20 -14.60
C ARG A 352 9.67 -3.32 -14.53
N PHE A 353 8.40 -2.98 -14.34
CA PHE A 353 7.31 -3.96 -14.33
C PHE A 353 7.20 -4.68 -15.67
N CYS A 354 7.21 -3.93 -16.79
CA CYS A 354 7.12 -4.50 -18.13
C CYS A 354 8.31 -5.41 -18.44
N ASN A 355 9.53 -5.03 -18.02
CA ASN A 355 10.72 -5.84 -18.18
C ASN A 355 10.67 -7.13 -17.36
N LYS A 356 10.21 -7.07 -16.09
CA LYS A 356 10.04 -8.25 -15.21
C LYS A 356 9.19 -9.34 -15.86
N TYR A 357 8.17 -8.95 -16.64
CA TYR A 357 7.25 -9.86 -17.31
C TYR A 357 7.48 -10.00 -18.82
N ASN A 358 8.65 -9.58 -19.34
CA ASN A 358 9.00 -9.65 -20.76
C ASN A 358 7.97 -9.02 -21.71
N LEU A 359 7.22 -8.00 -21.26
CA LEU A 359 6.14 -7.39 -22.08
C LEU A 359 6.67 -6.67 -23.33
N PHE A 360 7.98 -6.42 -23.38
CA PHE A 360 8.65 -5.84 -24.55
C PHE A 360 8.97 -6.84 -25.67
N GLU A 361 8.88 -8.14 -25.38
CA GLU A 361 9.21 -9.22 -26.32
C GLU A 361 8.42 -9.06 -27.63
N ARG A 362 9.16 -9.14 -28.74
CA ARG A 362 8.64 -8.97 -30.10
C ARG A 362 9.65 -9.51 -31.11
N GLU A 363 9.22 -9.65 -32.36
CA GLU A 363 10.15 -9.89 -33.46
C GLU A 363 10.96 -8.61 -33.75
N LEU A 364 12.29 -8.76 -33.83
CA LEU A 364 13.22 -7.67 -34.16
C LEU A 364 13.81 -7.90 -35.55
N THR A 365 13.88 -6.85 -36.37
CA THR A 365 14.49 -6.96 -37.70
C THR A 365 16.01 -7.02 -37.60
N LYS A 366 16.70 -7.47 -38.66
CA LYS A 366 18.17 -7.46 -38.74
C LYS A 366 18.77 -6.05 -38.54
N LYS A 367 18.05 -5.01 -38.97
CA LYS A 367 18.47 -3.61 -38.79
C LYS A 367 18.39 -3.21 -37.33
N ASP A 368 17.33 -3.60 -36.64
CA ASP A 368 17.15 -3.31 -35.22
C ASP A 368 18.23 -4.01 -34.38
N LEU A 369 18.50 -5.30 -34.66
CA LEU A 369 19.56 -6.06 -33.99
C LEU A 369 20.94 -5.41 -34.17
N LYS A 370 21.27 -4.95 -35.39
CA LYS A 370 22.53 -4.25 -35.64
C LYS A 370 22.66 -2.97 -34.80
N GLN A 371 21.59 -2.18 -34.68
CA GLN A 371 21.60 -0.97 -33.85
C GLN A 371 21.73 -1.30 -32.36
N ILE A 372 21.05 -2.35 -31.89
CA ILE A 372 21.17 -2.84 -30.52
C ILE A 372 22.60 -3.29 -30.22
N ASP A 373 23.26 -3.99 -31.14
CA ASP A 373 24.65 -4.42 -30.99
C ASP A 373 25.64 -3.26 -30.96
N GLU A 374 25.33 -2.15 -31.64
CA GLU A 374 26.09 -0.90 -31.52
C GLU A 374 25.90 -0.26 -30.13
N LEU A 375 24.66 -0.19 -29.63
CA LEU A 375 24.34 0.34 -28.29
C LEU A 375 24.94 -0.49 -27.16
N LYS A 376 25.04 -1.81 -27.33
CA LYS A 376 25.70 -2.70 -26.36
C LYS A 376 27.19 -2.41 -26.16
N LYS A 377 27.82 -1.61 -27.04
CA LYS A 377 29.20 -1.15 -26.85
C LYS A 377 29.31 -0.02 -25.83
N ASP A 378 28.21 0.71 -25.58
CA ASP A 378 28.15 1.74 -24.54
C ASP A 378 28.00 1.07 -23.16
N LYS A 379 29.12 0.95 -22.45
CA LYS A 379 29.17 0.32 -21.12
C LYS A 379 28.35 1.07 -20.09
N LEU A 380 28.34 2.41 -20.13
CA LEU A 380 27.64 3.22 -19.13
C LEU A 380 26.12 3.08 -19.27
N LEU A 381 25.63 3.06 -20.51
CA LEU A 381 24.23 2.80 -20.80
C LEU A 381 23.81 1.44 -20.24
N LEU A 382 24.58 0.38 -20.56
CA LEU A 382 24.26 -0.97 -20.08
C LEU A 382 24.31 -1.08 -18.55
N GLU A 383 25.27 -0.44 -17.88
CA GLU A 383 25.33 -0.43 -16.42
C GLU A 383 24.12 0.30 -15.81
N ASN A 384 23.70 1.43 -16.39
CA ASN A 384 22.52 2.17 -15.95
C ASN A 384 21.21 1.39 -16.16
N LEU A 385 21.03 0.75 -17.32
CA LEU A 385 19.85 -0.08 -17.58
C LEU A 385 19.77 -1.27 -16.62
N ARG A 386 20.93 -1.86 -16.27
CA ARG A 386 20.99 -3.01 -15.35
C ARG A 386 20.63 -2.58 -13.93
N ASP A 387 21.15 -1.44 -13.50
CA ASP A 387 20.85 -0.84 -12.19
C ASP A 387 19.36 -0.47 -12.05
N LEU A 388 18.75 0.08 -13.10
CA LEU A 388 17.35 0.49 -13.07
C LEU A 388 16.35 -0.67 -13.22
N PHE A 389 16.62 -1.60 -14.13
CA PHE A 389 15.63 -2.58 -14.63
C PHE A 389 16.02 -4.05 -14.42
N GLY A 390 17.21 -4.33 -13.88
CA GLY A 390 17.69 -5.69 -13.63
C GLY A 390 18.26 -6.35 -14.89
N SER A 391 17.70 -7.50 -15.28
CA SER A 391 18.15 -8.21 -16.48
C SER A 391 17.88 -7.38 -17.75
N ILE A 392 18.91 -7.23 -18.58
CA ILE A 392 18.80 -6.52 -19.86
C ILE A 392 18.65 -7.55 -20.97
N ASN A 393 17.62 -7.37 -21.80
CA ASN A 393 17.43 -8.09 -23.05
C ASN A 393 17.34 -7.10 -24.22
N ASP A 394 17.41 -7.61 -25.44
CA ASP A 394 17.41 -6.79 -26.66
C ASP A 394 16.10 -6.02 -26.83
N TYR A 395 14.99 -6.57 -26.34
CA TYR A 395 13.68 -5.93 -26.38
C TYR A 395 13.60 -4.67 -25.51
N LEU A 396 14.19 -4.71 -24.31
CA LEU A 396 14.29 -3.56 -23.42
C LEU A 396 15.15 -2.46 -24.06
N ILE A 397 16.32 -2.82 -24.60
CA ILE A 397 17.22 -1.86 -25.27
C ILE A 397 16.48 -1.21 -26.43
N TYR A 398 15.82 -2.00 -27.25
CA TYR A 398 15.03 -1.52 -28.38
C TYR A 398 13.92 -0.56 -27.95
N TYR A 399 13.13 -0.93 -26.93
CA TYR A 399 12.05 -0.10 -26.41
C TYR A 399 12.58 1.25 -25.87
N VAL A 400 13.66 1.20 -25.09
CA VAL A 400 14.28 2.39 -24.49
C VAL A 400 14.89 3.32 -25.55
N TYR A 401 15.60 2.77 -26.54
CA TYR A 401 16.29 3.56 -27.56
C TYR A 401 15.36 4.13 -28.63
N LYS A 402 14.32 3.38 -29.01
CA LYS A 402 13.52 3.70 -30.19
C LYS A 402 12.09 4.08 -29.84
N GLU A 403 11.39 3.25 -29.08
CA GLU A 403 9.96 3.45 -28.80
C GLU A 403 9.72 4.66 -27.90
N ILE A 404 10.41 4.76 -26.76
CA ILE A 404 10.22 5.92 -25.85
C ILE A 404 10.54 7.24 -26.57
N PRO A 405 11.68 7.41 -27.27
CA PRO A 405 11.96 8.64 -28.00
C PRO A 405 10.95 8.94 -29.12
N SER A 406 10.45 7.92 -29.83
CA SER A 406 9.40 8.09 -30.83
C SER A 406 8.06 8.51 -30.23
N ASP A 407 7.65 7.89 -29.11
CA ASP A 407 6.43 8.27 -28.37
C ASP A 407 6.50 9.72 -27.88
N LEU A 408 7.67 10.14 -27.38
CA LEU A 408 7.91 11.53 -26.97
C LEU A 408 7.87 12.50 -28.15
N TYR A 409 8.43 12.10 -29.30
CA TYR A 409 8.36 12.88 -30.55
C TYR A 409 6.91 13.09 -30.97
N GLU A 410 6.11 12.03 -31.03
CA GLU A 410 4.70 12.11 -31.38
C GLU A 410 3.93 13.02 -30.41
N TYR A 411 4.14 12.84 -29.10
CA TYR A 411 3.46 13.62 -28.08
C TYR A 411 3.81 15.11 -28.13
N PHE A 412 5.12 15.45 -28.16
CA PHE A 412 5.54 16.85 -28.11
C PHE A 412 5.40 17.57 -29.44
N ILE A 413 5.54 16.87 -30.57
CA ILE A 413 5.53 17.49 -31.90
C ILE A 413 4.14 17.51 -32.53
N ASN A 414 3.44 16.37 -32.52
CA ASN A 414 2.23 16.16 -33.32
C ASN A 414 0.92 16.42 -32.54
N VAL A 415 0.97 16.58 -31.22
CA VAL A 415 -0.23 16.89 -30.40
C VAL A 415 -0.40 18.40 -30.19
N PRO A 416 -1.53 19.01 -30.65
CA PRO A 416 -1.68 20.47 -30.78
C PRO A 416 -1.68 21.30 -29.49
N ASN A 417 -1.62 20.69 -28.31
CA ASN A 417 -1.67 21.40 -27.01
C ASN A 417 -0.37 21.35 -26.20
N ALA A 418 0.69 20.68 -26.68
CA ALA A 418 1.96 20.58 -25.95
C ALA A 418 2.70 21.93 -25.82
N TYR A 419 2.33 22.93 -26.63
CA TYR A 419 3.05 24.20 -26.78
C TYR A 419 2.42 25.41 -26.09
N SER A 420 1.38 25.24 -25.26
CA SER A 420 0.62 26.40 -24.73
C SER A 420 1.47 27.46 -23.99
N PHE A 421 2.67 27.11 -23.54
CA PHE A 421 3.64 28.02 -22.88
C PHE A 421 4.87 28.39 -23.74
N TYR A 422 5.01 27.84 -24.94
CA TYR A 422 6.19 28.05 -25.82
C TYR A 422 5.77 28.71 -27.13
N SER A 423 6.68 29.45 -27.76
CA SER A 423 6.43 30.16 -29.01
C SER A 423 6.25 29.22 -30.19
N ASP A 424 6.95 28.09 -30.18
CA ASP A 424 6.98 27.09 -31.24
C ASP A 424 7.61 25.78 -30.72
N SER A 425 7.65 24.76 -31.59
CA SER A 425 8.26 23.48 -31.27
C SER A 425 9.77 23.56 -31.08
N GLU A 426 10.48 24.44 -31.80
CA GLU A 426 11.93 24.61 -31.63
C GLU A 426 12.29 25.07 -30.21
N GLN A 427 11.54 26.02 -29.67
CA GLN A 427 11.76 26.53 -28.31
C GLN A 427 11.51 25.45 -27.26
N LEU A 428 10.44 24.64 -27.42
CA LEU A 428 10.13 23.53 -26.51
C LEU A 428 11.23 22.45 -26.55
N ILE A 429 11.65 22.04 -27.75
CA ILE A 429 12.71 21.05 -27.93
C ILE A 429 14.02 21.55 -27.33
N TYR A 430 14.36 22.82 -27.58
CA TYR A 430 15.51 23.46 -26.96
C TYR A 430 15.41 23.46 -25.43
N TYR A 431 14.22 23.69 -24.88
CA TYR A 431 13.98 23.66 -23.44
C TYR A 431 14.17 22.26 -22.84
N ILE A 432 13.56 21.23 -23.43
CA ILE A 432 13.69 19.84 -22.97
C ILE A 432 15.16 19.41 -22.99
N ARG A 433 15.87 19.73 -24.08
CA ARG A 433 17.27 19.36 -24.26
C ARG A 433 18.21 20.02 -23.27
N ASN A 434 18.04 21.33 -23.05
CA ASN A 434 19.06 22.14 -22.37
C ASN A 434 18.69 22.60 -20.97
N TYR A 435 17.42 22.53 -20.56
CA TYR A 435 16.97 23.12 -19.29
C TYR A 435 16.22 22.16 -18.38
N PHE A 436 15.34 21.32 -18.92
CA PHE A 436 14.44 20.49 -18.11
C PHE A 436 15.18 19.63 -17.06
N PHE A 437 16.26 18.95 -17.45
CA PHE A 437 17.06 18.11 -16.54
C PHE A 437 18.21 18.85 -15.83
N ASN A 438 18.30 20.17 -15.98
CA ASN A 438 19.30 21.00 -15.32
C ASN A 438 18.79 21.67 -14.04
N ASN A 439 17.48 21.84 -13.88
CA ASN A 439 16.88 22.33 -12.65
C ASN A 439 15.45 21.81 -12.50
N TYR A 440 15.22 20.86 -11.60
CA TYR A 440 13.91 20.27 -11.35
C TYR A 440 13.79 19.80 -9.90
N SER A 441 12.56 19.63 -9.41
CA SER A 441 12.29 18.97 -8.13
C SER A 441 11.73 17.58 -8.36
N ILE A 442 12.01 16.59 -7.50
CA ILE A 442 11.40 15.26 -7.53
C ILE A 442 11.46 14.62 -6.14
N TYR A 443 10.39 13.94 -5.70
CA TYR A 443 10.33 13.24 -4.40
C TYR A 443 10.61 14.12 -3.17
N GLY A 444 10.39 15.43 -3.25
CA GLY A 444 10.74 16.40 -2.21
C GLY A 444 12.22 16.80 -2.20
N LEU A 445 12.96 16.50 -3.27
CA LEU A 445 14.35 16.89 -3.50
C LEU A 445 14.41 17.88 -4.66
N SER A 446 15.20 18.93 -4.54
CA SER A 446 15.56 19.81 -5.65
C SER A 446 16.90 19.36 -6.23
N VAL A 447 16.98 19.29 -7.55
CA VAL A 447 18.10 18.77 -8.33
C VAL A 447 18.56 19.85 -9.29
N LYS A 448 19.85 20.22 -9.21
CA LYS A 448 20.44 21.28 -10.02
C LYS A 448 21.76 20.84 -10.63
N ASN A 449 21.92 21.02 -11.94
CA ASN A 449 23.21 20.88 -12.61
C ASN A 449 24.03 22.16 -12.39
N LEU A 450 25.17 22.05 -11.73
CA LEU A 450 26.07 23.17 -11.46
C LEU A 450 27.13 23.38 -12.56
N GLY A 451 27.35 22.42 -13.44
CA GLY A 451 28.36 22.52 -14.51
C GLY A 451 29.26 21.30 -14.57
N SER A 452 30.52 21.48 -14.99
CA SER A 452 31.43 20.35 -15.25
C SER A 452 32.30 19.97 -14.04
N THR A 453 32.65 18.69 -13.95
CA THR A 453 33.61 18.17 -12.95
C THR A 453 34.99 18.82 -13.12
N LEU A 454 35.41 19.11 -14.36
CA LEU A 454 36.65 19.81 -14.67
C LEU A 454 36.70 21.22 -14.06
N GLN A 455 35.61 21.99 -14.19
CA GLN A 455 35.52 23.32 -13.58
C GLN A 455 35.64 23.23 -12.05
N PHE A 456 34.90 22.30 -11.44
CA PHE A 456 34.96 22.08 -10.00
C PHE A 456 36.36 21.68 -9.53
N VAL A 457 37.00 20.72 -10.20
CA VAL A 457 38.35 20.24 -9.86
C VAL A 457 39.39 21.35 -10.02
N LYS A 458 39.27 22.19 -11.06
CA LYS A 458 40.16 23.35 -11.24
C LYS A 458 40.04 24.31 -10.06
N SER A 459 38.81 24.72 -9.72
CA SER A 459 38.54 25.60 -8.58
C SER A 459 39.01 24.99 -7.25
N PHE A 460 38.83 23.68 -7.05
CA PHE A 460 39.35 22.98 -5.88
C PHE A 460 40.89 23.03 -5.81
N LYS A 461 41.59 22.72 -6.91
CA LYS A 461 43.07 22.71 -6.95
C LYS A 461 43.65 24.10 -6.69
N ASP A 462 43.06 25.14 -7.26
CA ASP A 462 43.51 26.52 -7.07
C ASP A 462 43.42 26.93 -5.58
N ASN A 463 42.29 26.62 -4.94
CA ASN A 463 42.07 26.92 -3.52
C ASN A 463 42.91 26.03 -2.59
N TYR A 464 43.02 24.73 -2.90
CA TYR A 464 43.82 23.78 -2.11
C TYR A 464 45.30 24.17 -2.12
N THR A 465 45.86 24.53 -3.27
CA THR A 465 47.28 24.92 -3.40
C THR A 465 47.55 26.24 -2.66
N THR A 466 46.62 27.18 -2.71
CA THR A 466 46.72 28.48 -2.03
C THR A 466 46.64 28.31 -0.50
N ASN A 467 45.75 27.46 0.00
CA ASN A 467 45.60 27.20 1.43
C ASN A 467 46.68 26.27 2.00
N LYS A 468 47.26 25.36 1.21
CA LYS A 468 48.40 24.52 1.65
C LYS A 468 49.63 25.35 2.06
N LYS A 469 49.81 26.54 1.47
CA LYS A 469 50.85 27.51 1.88
C LYS A 469 50.52 28.22 3.21
N LYS A 470 49.24 28.41 3.53
CA LYS A 470 48.77 28.99 4.81
C LYS A 470 48.72 27.97 5.95
N LEU A 471 48.28 26.74 5.67
CA LEU A 471 48.14 25.62 6.62
C LEU A 471 49.47 25.18 7.24
N ARG A 472 50.60 25.33 6.54
CA ARG A 472 51.94 25.07 7.11
C ARG A 472 52.36 26.05 8.23
N LYS A 473 51.66 27.17 8.42
CA LYS A 473 51.98 28.20 9.43
C LYS A 473 51.08 28.20 10.66
N SER A 474 49.93 27.52 10.65
CA SER A 474 48.99 27.48 11.78
C SER A 474 48.94 26.07 12.41
N LYS A 475 49.45 25.93 13.63
CA LYS A 475 49.32 24.71 14.45
C LYS A 475 47.88 24.43 14.96
N SER A 476 46.90 25.25 14.59
CA SER A 476 45.49 25.06 14.95
C SER A 476 44.71 24.48 13.76
N ASN A 477 44.73 23.15 13.65
CA ASN A 477 43.81 22.41 12.79
C ASN A 477 42.41 22.50 13.41
N GLU A 478 41.56 23.41 12.93
CA GLU A 478 40.13 23.11 12.92
C GLU A 478 39.87 22.20 11.71
N ASN A 479 39.95 20.90 11.99
CA ASN A 479 39.38 19.76 11.27
C ASN A 479 39.49 19.79 9.73
N GLY A 480 40.50 19.12 9.15
CA GLY A 480 40.51 18.33 7.89
C GLY A 480 39.78 18.79 6.61
N TYR A 481 39.06 19.91 6.58
CA TYR A 481 38.10 20.31 5.54
C TYR A 481 38.47 21.67 4.94
N LEU A 482 38.05 21.90 3.69
CA LEU A 482 38.33 23.11 2.92
C LEU A 482 37.01 23.75 2.48
N ASN A 483 36.88 25.06 2.71
CA ASN A 483 35.82 25.88 2.15
C ASN A 483 36.33 26.72 0.98
N PHE A 484 35.54 26.83 -0.09
CA PHE A 484 35.79 27.76 -1.19
C PHE A 484 34.52 28.05 -1.98
N SER A 485 34.50 29.20 -2.65
CA SER A 485 33.36 29.62 -3.48
C SER A 485 33.62 29.37 -4.96
N ILE A 486 32.57 28.97 -5.69
CA ILE A 486 32.57 28.83 -7.14
C ILE A 486 31.47 29.73 -7.71
N VAL A 487 31.79 30.46 -8.78
CA VAL A 487 30.81 31.21 -9.56
C VAL A 487 30.30 30.30 -10.67
N TYR A 488 29.02 29.94 -10.59
CA TYR A 488 28.33 29.18 -11.60
C TYR A 488 27.53 30.10 -12.49
N ARG A 489 27.56 29.85 -13.79
CA ARG A 489 26.85 30.64 -14.79
C ARG A 489 25.90 29.74 -15.55
N TYR A 490 24.66 30.19 -15.67
CA TYR A 490 23.58 29.43 -16.27
C TYR A 490 22.94 30.27 -17.35
N LYS A 491 22.69 29.66 -18.49
CA LYS A 491 21.77 30.24 -19.45
C LYS A 491 20.34 29.98 -18.97
N ILE A 492 19.43 30.92 -19.21
CA ILE A 492 18.01 30.78 -18.90
C ILE A 492 17.21 31.32 -20.09
N ASN A 493 16.15 30.59 -20.45
CA ASN A 493 15.13 31.05 -21.37
C ASN A 493 13.81 31.27 -20.63
N TYR A 494 13.17 32.41 -20.86
CA TYR A 494 11.81 32.65 -20.38
C TYR A 494 10.79 32.18 -21.42
N TYR A 495 9.72 31.56 -20.93
CA TYR A 495 8.57 31.14 -21.73
C TYR A 495 8.12 32.27 -22.67
N GLY A 496 7.89 31.93 -23.94
CA GLY A 496 7.48 32.90 -24.97
C GLY A 496 8.55 33.88 -25.46
N THR A 497 9.81 33.76 -25.03
CA THR A 497 10.92 34.60 -25.54
C THR A 497 12.08 33.77 -26.09
N ARG A 498 12.63 34.16 -27.25
CA ARG A 498 13.83 33.52 -27.83
C ARG A 498 15.15 34.07 -27.27
N HIS A 499 15.10 34.98 -26.30
CA HIS A 499 16.29 35.63 -25.75
C HIS A 499 16.87 34.84 -24.58
N GLU A 500 18.06 34.29 -24.79
CA GLU A 500 18.86 33.72 -23.70
C GLU A 500 19.37 34.84 -22.79
N ARG A 501 19.21 34.67 -21.47
CA ARG A 501 19.94 35.46 -20.47
C ARG A 501 20.94 34.58 -19.74
N GLU A 502 22.09 35.15 -19.40
CA GLU A 502 23.05 34.50 -18.51
C GLU A 502 22.81 35.00 -17.08
N GLU A 503 22.45 34.08 -16.19
CA GLU A 503 22.43 34.32 -14.75
C GLU A 503 23.68 33.72 -14.12
N SER A 504 24.11 34.31 -13.00
CA SER A 504 25.24 33.78 -12.24
C SER A 504 24.90 33.67 -10.76
N GLU A 505 25.37 32.61 -10.13
CA GLU A 505 25.19 32.32 -8.71
C GLU A 505 26.53 31.95 -8.10
N VAL A 506 26.82 32.50 -6.92
CA VAL A 506 28.01 32.13 -6.15
C VAL A 506 27.60 31.10 -5.11
N LYS A 507 28.21 29.91 -5.16
CA LYS A 507 27.98 28.85 -4.17
C LYS A 507 29.24 28.60 -3.36
N GLU A 508 29.09 28.51 -2.04
CA GLU A 508 30.16 28.14 -1.12
C GLU A 508 30.13 26.62 -0.87
N HIS A 509 31.26 25.97 -1.10
CA HIS A 509 31.45 24.53 -1.00
C HIS A 509 32.33 24.18 0.19
N LEU A 510 31.86 23.27 1.03
CA LEU A 510 32.64 22.56 2.05
C LEU A 510 33.05 21.20 1.49
N VAL A 511 34.36 20.92 1.51
CA VAL A 511 34.96 19.71 0.90
C VAL A 511 35.89 19.01 1.89
N ALA A 512 35.90 17.68 1.86
CA ALA A 512 36.98 16.87 2.43
C ALA A 512 38.08 16.69 1.36
N PRO A 513 39.23 17.38 1.45
CA PRO A 513 40.23 17.38 0.37
C PRO A 513 40.75 15.98 0.04
N GLN A 514 40.90 15.14 1.06
CA GLN A 514 41.43 13.79 0.87
C GLN A 514 40.49 12.89 0.06
N ASN A 515 39.17 13.04 0.24
CA ASN A 515 38.17 12.35 -0.59
C ASN A 515 38.30 12.76 -2.07
N ILE A 516 38.48 14.06 -2.37
CA ILE A 516 38.66 14.53 -3.75
C ILE A 516 39.99 14.04 -4.34
N LEU A 517 41.08 14.10 -3.58
CA LEU A 517 42.40 13.71 -4.05
C LEU A 517 42.50 12.20 -4.32
N ASN A 518 41.96 11.37 -3.41
CA ASN A 518 41.97 9.91 -3.55
C ASN A 518 41.13 9.43 -4.74
N ASN A 519 40.03 10.13 -5.05
CA ASN A 519 39.10 9.75 -6.12
C ASN A 519 39.25 10.62 -7.38
N LEU A 520 40.30 11.44 -7.50
CA LEU A 520 40.41 12.47 -8.54
C LEU A 520 40.28 11.90 -9.96
N ASN A 521 40.96 10.77 -10.21
CA ASN A 521 40.94 10.12 -11.52
C ASN A 521 39.54 9.59 -11.84
N GLU A 522 38.82 9.04 -10.85
CA GLU A 522 37.45 8.53 -11.02
C GLU A 522 36.44 9.67 -11.19
N ILE A 523 36.62 10.78 -10.47
CA ILE A 523 35.76 11.99 -10.56
C ILE A 523 35.83 12.65 -11.95
N VAL A 524 37.00 12.61 -12.60
CA VAL A 524 37.23 13.22 -13.91
C VAL A 524 37.00 12.21 -15.05
N SER A 525 37.00 10.91 -14.74
CA SER A 525 36.80 9.85 -15.72
C SER A 525 35.33 9.72 -16.11
N ASN A 526 35.09 9.48 -17.40
CA ASN A 526 33.78 9.13 -17.96
C ASN A 526 33.71 7.62 -18.28
N GLU A 527 34.57 6.79 -17.68
CA GLU A 527 34.66 5.36 -18.01
C GLU A 527 33.84 4.45 -17.07
N SER A 528 33.42 4.96 -15.91
CA SER A 528 32.74 4.16 -14.88
C SER A 528 31.37 4.72 -14.50
N TYR A 529 30.35 3.86 -14.40
CA TYR A 529 29.02 4.25 -13.91
C TYR A 529 29.02 4.38 -12.37
N LYS A 530 29.55 5.49 -11.87
CA LYS A 530 29.61 5.83 -10.44
C LYS A 530 29.23 7.29 -10.20
N PHE A 531 28.74 7.58 -9.00
CA PHE A 531 28.38 8.93 -8.58
C PHE A 531 29.19 9.33 -7.33
N HIS A 532 30.33 9.98 -7.54
CA HIS A 532 31.25 10.32 -6.43
C HIS A 532 30.76 11.56 -5.67
N SER A 533 30.77 11.50 -4.34
CA SER A 533 30.45 12.65 -3.51
C SER A 533 31.58 13.69 -3.56
N LEU A 534 31.24 14.94 -3.83
CA LEU A 534 32.22 16.02 -4.00
C LEU A 534 32.26 16.96 -2.79
N SER A 535 31.14 17.61 -2.50
CA SER A 535 31.06 18.70 -1.53
C SER A 535 29.66 18.85 -0.95
N MET A 536 29.55 19.60 0.14
CA MET A 536 28.30 20.18 0.59
C MET A 536 28.27 21.68 0.26
N VAL A 537 27.22 22.13 -0.40
CA VAL A 537 26.93 23.55 -0.62
C VAL A 537 26.29 24.11 0.64
N LEU A 538 26.85 25.19 1.20
CA LEU A 538 26.38 25.77 2.47
C LEU A 538 25.07 26.58 2.33
N LEU A 539 24.81 27.13 1.14
CA LEU A 539 23.60 27.85 0.76
C LEU A 539 23.11 27.38 -0.62
N GLY A 540 22.79 26.09 -0.71
CA GLY A 540 22.36 25.37 -1.89
C GLY A 540 20.90 25.54 -2.33
N GLY A 541 19.96 25.76 -1.40
CA GLY A 541 18.53 25.82 -1.73
C GLY A 541 17.61 26.38 -0.64
N ILE A 542 16.28 26.28 -0.86
CA ILE A 542 15.24 26.94 -0.05
C ILE A 542 14.96 26.19 1.29
N GLY A 543 15.67 25.10 1.61
CA GLY A 543 15.54 24.30 2.85
C GLY A 543 15.73 25.09 4.16
N PRO A 544 15.21 24.63 5.32
CA PRO A 544 15.31 25.35 6.60
C PRO A 544 16.76 25.51 7.11
N GLN A 545 17.72 24.79 6.52
CA GLN A 545 19.16 25.02 6.70
C GLN A 545 19.88 25.40 5.40
N GLY A 546 19.21 25.34 4.24
CA GLY A 546 19.78 25.71 2.94
C GLY A 546 20.92 24.86 2.39
N HIS A 547 21.29 23.70 2.94
CA HIS A 547 22.45 22.93 2.46
C HIS A 547 22.12 21.92 1.34
N GLY A 548 23.04 21.73 0.39
CA GLY A 548 22.93 20.76 -0.71
C GLY A 548 24.13 19.82 -0.81
N PHE A 549 23.94 18.57 -1.24
CA PHE A 549 25.05 17.65 -1.54
C PHE A 549 25.34 17.67 -3.03
N THR A 550 26.63 17.66 -3.39
CA THR A 550 27.07 17.62 -4.80
C THR A 550 27.72 16.30 -5.14
N TYR A 551 27.47 15.84 -6.36
CA TYR A 551 27.95 14.58 -6.90
C TYR A 551 28.53 14.78 -8.29
N ALA A 552 29.66 14.12 -8.56
CA ALA A 552 30.15 13.94 -9.93
C ALA A 552 29.34 12.85 -10.62
N THR A 553 28.94 13.07 -11.88
CA THR A 553 28.24 12.07 -12.69
C THR A 553 29.16 11.44 -13.73
N PRO A 554 28.81 10.26 -14.28
CA PRO A 554 29.58 9.64 -15.37
C PRO A 554 29.62 10.44 -16.68
N LYS A 555 28.79 11.49 -16.81
CA LYS A 555 28.85 12.44 -17.95
C LYS A 555 29.79 13.63 -17.69
N GLY A 556 30.52 13.63 -16.58
CA GLY A 556 31.39 14.74 -16.20
C GLY A 556 30.64 15.97 -15.70
N GLU A 557 29.44 15.81 -15.15
CA GLU A 557 28.64 16.89 -14.57
C GLU A 557 28.77 16.93 -13.04
N VAL A 558 28.54 18.10 -12.45
CA VAL A 558 28.37 18.29 -11.02
C VAL A 558 26.90 18.54 -10.74
N VAL A 559 26.24 17.60 -10.08
CA VAL A 559 24.82 17.70 -9.74
C VAL A 559 24.66 17.96 -8.25
N GLU A 560 23.98 19.04 -7.90
CA GLU A 560 23.52 19.36 -6.56
C GLU A 560 22.14 18.75 -6.30
N ILE A 561 21.98 18.14 -5.12
CA ILE A 561 20.69 17.65 -4.63
C ILE A 561 20.49 18.19 -3.21
N CYS A 562 19.37 18.89 -2.99
CA CYS A 562 18.97 19.43 -1.69
C CYS A 562 17.49 19.15 -1.38
N SER A 563 17.05 19.38 -0.15
CA SER A 563 15.63 19.21 0.22
C SER A 563 14.77 20.36 -0.30
N ASP A 564 13.63 20.06 -0.91
CA ASP A 564 12.64 21.07 -1.35
C ASP A 564 11.58 21.32 -0.25
N ILE A 565 11.42 22.59 0.16
CA ILE A 565 10.40 23.01 1.15
C ILE A 565 8.99 22.95 0.56
N ARG A 566 8.83 23.20 -0.75
CA ARG A 566 7.50 23.43 -1.37
C ARG A 566 6.60 22.18 -1.34
N GLU A 567 7.15 20.98 -1.16
CA GLU A 567 6.39 19.72 -1.17
C GLU A 567 6.00 19.12 0.21
N ASN A 568 6.32 19.73 1.37
CA ASN A 568 6.39 18.95 2.63
C ASN A 568 5.66 19.47 3.91
N GLU A 569 4.46 20.05 3.86
CA GLU A 569 3.72 20.40 5.11
C GLU A 569 3.23 19.18 5.92
N ALA A 570 2.67 18.15 5.28
CA ALA A 570 2.16 16.96 5.97
C ALA A 570 3.28 16.05 6.52
N ILE A 571 4.46 16.11 5.90
CA ILE A 571 5.62 15.26 6.21
C ILE A 571 6.43 15.83 7.37
N ILE A 572 6.52 17.14 7.45
CA ILE A 572 7.06 17.84 8.62
C ILE A 572 6.33 17.37 9.89
N ILE A 573 5.01 17.12 9.84
CA ILE A 573 4.23 16.66 11.00
C ILE A 573 4.57 15.21 11.38
N LYS A 574 4.59 14.26 10.43
CA LYS A 574 4.92 12.85 10.71
C LYS A 574 6.38 12.67 11.15
N TYR A 575 7.30 13.42 10.54
CA TYR A 575 8.71 13.42 10.93
C TYR A 575 8.92 14.02 12.33
N LYS A 576 8.25 15.13 12.67
CA LYS A 576 8.25 15.69 14.03
C LYS A 576 7.69 14.71 15.06
N GLN A 577 6.67 13.93 14.70
CA GLN A 577 6.12 12.87 15.56
C GLN A 577 7.12 11.71 15.74
N PHE A 578 7.81 11.29 14.68
CA PHE A 578 8.87 10.28 14.75
C PHE A 578 10.04 10.75 15.63
N LEU A 579 10.52 11.98 15.43
CA LEU A 579 11.58 12.59 16.24
C LEU A 579 11.18 12.69 17.72
N LYS A 580 9.92 13.00 18.02
CA LYS A 580 9.39 12.97 19.39
C LYS A 580 9.49 11.57 20.01
N ASN A 581 9.06 10.53 19.30
CA ASN A 581 9.11 9.17 19.82
C ASN A 581 10.55 8.69 20.02
N GLN A 582 11.44 8.99 19.06
CA GLN A 582 12.88 8.72 19.18
C GLN A 582 13.51 9.46 20.36
N PHE A 583 13.15 10.72 20.58
CA PHE A 583 13.60 11.53 21.71
C PHE A 583 13.19 10.89 23.05
N LEU A 584 11.92 10.51 23.21
CA LEU A 584 11.42 9.89 24.45
C LEU A 584 12.11 8.55 24.73
N ASN A 585 12.22 7.68 23.72
CA ASN A 585 12.87 6.38 23.87
C ASN A 585 14.37 6.50 24.20
N ARG A 586 15.07 7.50 23.65
CA ARG A 586 16.47 7.75 24.00
C ARG A 586 16.60 8.37 25.38
N LEU A 587 15.70 9.28 25.76
CA LEU A 587 15.70 9.89 27.09
C LEU A 587 15.52 8.85 28.18
N GLU A 588 14.59 7.92 27.99
CA GLU A 588 14.39 6.77 28.87
C GLU A 588 15.70 5.97 29.06
N LYS A 589 16.33 5.55 27.95
CA LYS A 589 17.59 4.78 27.98
C LYS A 589 18.75 5.52 28.65
N GLU A 590 18.94 6.80 28.35
CA GLU A 590 20.01 7.58 28.95
C GLU A 590 19.77 7.84 30.45
N MET A 591 18.52 8.00 30.88
CA MET A 591 18.19 8.12 32.30
C MET A 591 18.44 6.81 33.06
N TYR A 592 18.17 5.65 32.43
CA TYR A 592 18.58 4.35 32.98
C TYR A 592 20.11 4.22 33.10
N ASN A 593 20.87 4.61 32.06
CA ASN A 593 22.33 4.59 32.08
C ASN A 593 22.94 5.48 33.19
N LEU A 594 22.21 6.52 33.60
CA LEU A 594 22.60 7.43 34.68
C LEU A 594 22.06 6.99 36.06
N ASN A 595 21.57 5.75 36.19
CA ASN A 595 21.05 5.16 37.42
C ASN A 595 19.90 5.95 38.07
N ILE A 596 19.05 6.60 37.27
CA ILE A 596 17.81 7.20 37.77
C ILE A 596 16.80 6.08 38.06
N LYS A 597 16.02 6.20 39.14
CA LYS A 597 15.03 5.19 39.52
C LYS A 597 13.94 5.03 38.45
N GLU A 598 13.55 3.79 38.19
CA GLU A 598 12.59 3.40 37.15
C GLU A 598 11.23 4.09 37.28
N ASP A 599 10.70 4.20 38.50
CA ASP A 599 9.45 4.91 38.80
C ASP A 599 9.49 6.39 38.41
N ILE A 600 10.63 7.05 38.62
CA ILE A 600 10.85 8.44 38.21
C ILE A 600 10.94 8.55 36.68
N ILE A 601 11.63 7.61 36.03
CA ILE A 601 11.77 7.56 34.56
C ILE A 601 10.40 7.42 33.90
N GLU A 602 9.59 6.45 34.31
CA GLU A 602 8.25 6.20 33.75
C GLU A 602 7.35 7.44 33.87
N ASN A 603 7.37 8.08 35.03
CA ASN A 603 6.58 9.28 35.30
C ASN A 603 6.99 10.45 34.40
N ILE A 604 8.30 10.68 34.22
CA ILE A 604 8.83 11.73 33.33
C ILE A 604 8.47 11.44 31.87
N ILE A 605 8.66 10.21 31.40
CA ILE A 605 8.36 9.82 30.01
C ILE A 605 6.87 9.94 29.71
N HIS A 606 6.02 9.45 30.61
CA HIS A 606 4.57 9.57 30.48
C HIS A 606 4.12 11.04 30.47
N PHE A 607 4.66 11.87 31.37
CA PHE A 607 4.40 13.31 31.40
C PHE A 607 4.80 14.02 30.10
N LEU A 608 6.03 13.80 29.62
CA LEU A 608 6.53 14.41 28.39
C LEU A 608 5.77 13.93 27.15
N SER A 609 5.36 12.66 27.11
CA SER A 609 4.54 12.10 26.03
C SER A 609 3.21 12.86 25.87
N ARG A 610 2.62 13.35 26.97
CA ARG A 610 1.36 14.11 26.99
C ARG A 610 1.55 15.58 26.65
N ILE A 611 2.61 16.21 27.15
CA ILE A 611 2.80 17.67 27.00
C ILE A 611 3.45 18.08 25.68
N LEU A 612 4.34 17.26 25.12
CA LEU A 612 4.98 17.57 23.84
C LEU A 612 3.97 17.35 22.71
N LYS A 613 3.58 18.42 21.98
CA LYS A 613 2.55 18.31 20.93
C LYS A 613 3.08 17.50 19.74
N LYS A 614 2.19 16.78 19.03
CA LYS A 614 2.56 15.98 17.84
C LYS A 614 3.21 16.80 16.73
N LYS A 615 2.85 18.08 16.59
CA LYS A 615 3.37 19.01 15.57
C LYS A 615 4.60 19.81 16.04
N GLU A 616 5.07 19.58 17.27
CA GLU A 616 6.14 20.36 17.86
C GLU A 616 7.52 19.80 17.49
N LEU A 617 8.41 20.64 16.93
CA LEU A 617 9.82 20.27 16.75
C LEU A 617 10.51 20.24 18.11
N ILE A 618 11.21 19.16 18.43
CA ILE A 618 12.06 19.03 19.62
C ILE A 618 13.51 19.16 19.14
N ASN A 619 14.20 20.21 19.58
CA ASN A 619 15.58 20.54 19.22
C ASN A 619 16.33 21.04 20.46
N TYR A 620 17.63 21.33 20.30
CA TYR A 620 18.49 21.83 21.38
C TYR A 620 17.93 23.10 22.04
N GLU A 621 17.36 24.03 21.28
CA GLU A 621 16.80 25.28 21.79
C GLU A 621 15.66 25.08 22.79
N LYS A 622 14.95 23.94 22.71
CA LYS A 622 13.87 23.60 23.64
C LYS A 622 14.32 22.85 24.87
N LYS A 623 15.59 22.50 24.95
CA LYS A 623 16.16 21.75 26.08
C LYS A 623 15.78 22.40 27.41
N ASP A 624 16.04 23.69 27.56
CA ASP A 624 15.84 24.38 28.84
C ASP A 624 14.34 24.50 29.19
N LYS A 625 13.48 24.68 28.19
CA LYS A 625 12.02 24.67 28.36
C LYS A 625 11.49 23.29 28.77
N ILE A 626 12.04 22.22 28.22
CA ILE A 626 11.69 20.83 28.58
C ILE A 626 12.18 20.54 29.99
N LEU A 627 13.43 20.89 30.30
CA LEU A 627 14.02 20.72 31.63
C LEU A 627 13.22 21.47 32.70
N PHE A 628 12.79 22.70 32.41
CA PHE A 628 11.91 23.48 33.28
C PHE A 628 10.57 22.77 33.54
N LYS A 629 9.92 22.24 32.50
CA LYS A 629 8.67 21.49 32.66
C LYS A 629 8.82 20.22 33.49
N ILE A 630 9.93 19.50 33.33
CA ILE A 630 10.24 18.31 34.15
C ILE A 630 10.45 18.72 35.61
N ARG A 631 11.22 19.81 35.84
CA ARG A 631 11.47 20.36 37.18
C ARG A 631 10.17 20.72 37.90
N GLU A 632 9.26 21.43 37.23
CA GLU A 632 7.95 21.79 37.78
C GLU A 632 7.10 20.55 38.10
N PHE A 633 7.04 19.58 37.17
CA PHE A 633 6.29 18.34 37.37
C PHE A 633 6.80 17.52 38.55
N LEU A 634 8.12 17.35 38.67
CA LEU A 634 8.71 16.61 39.78
C LEU A 634 8.55 17.35 41.10
N ARG A 635 8.65 18.69 41.12
CA ARG A 635 8.36 19.50 42.32
C ARG A 635 6.91 19.37 42.76
N ASP A 636 5.96 19.35 41.82
CA ASP A 636 4.54 19.14 42.11
C ASP A 636 4.25 17.74 42.67
N GLN A 637 4.96 16.71 42.20
CA GLN A 637 4.91 15.35 42.75
C GLN A 637 5.55 15.26 44.15
N GLN A 638 6.60 16.04 44.41
CA GLN A 638 7.37 16.05 45.66
C GLN A 638 6.79 16.92 46.78
N LYS A 639 5.63 17.57 46.59
CA LYS A 639 4.93 18.40 47.61
C LYS A 639 4.59 17.69 48.95
N ARG A 640 5.10 16.48 49.21
CA ARG A 640 4.92 15.72 50.47
C ARG A 640 6.22 15.32 51.19
N ALA A 641 7.42 15.65 50.69
CA ALA A 641 8.66 15.32 51.40
C ALA A 641 9.62 16.53 51.46
N SER A 642 9.43 17.38 52.47
CA SER A 642 10.40 18.41 52.85
C SER A 642 11.65 17.74 53.43
N ASN A 643 12.76 17.71 52.67
CA ASN A 643 14.18 17.72 53.14
C ASN A 643 15.23 17.15 52.14
N TYR A 644 15.03 17.19 50.81
CA TYR A 644 16.02 16.63 49.86
C TYR A 644 16.36 17.53 48.66
N GLU A 645 16.67 18.81 48.92
CA GLU A 645 17.03 19.76 47.86
C GLU A 645 18.33 19.36 47.12
N GLY A 646 19.31 18.79 47.84
CA GLY A 646 20.57 18.31 47.25
C GLY A 646 20.43 17.07 46.35
N GLU A 647 19.53 16.13 46.70
CA GLU A 647 19.25 14.97 45.85
C GLU A 647 18.40 15.35 44.64
N PHE A 648 17.47 16.29 44.82
CA PHE A 648 16.67 16.83 43.71
C PHE A 648 17.55 17.52 42.66
N GLU A 649 18.50 18.37 43.06
CA GLU A 649 19.40 19.02 42.10
C GLU A 649 20.38 18.02 41.45
N LYS A 650 20.80 16.96 42.16
CA LYS A 650 21.56 15.85 41.53
C LYS A 650 20.72 15.14 40.46
N LEU A 651 19.47 14.82 40.76
CA LEU A 651 18.53 14.23 39.79
C LEU A 651 18.33 15.14 38.58
N MET A 652 18.08 16.44 38.81
CA MET A 652 17.90 17.42 37.73
C MET A 652 19.17 17.60 36.88
N SER A 653 20.35 17.50 37.49
CA SER A 653 21.64 17.50 36.78
C SER A 653 21.79 16.27 35.88
N SER A 654 21.45 15.07 36.38
CA SER A 654 21.46 13.84 35.59
C SER A 654 20.47 13.91 34.41
N ILE A 655 19.26 14.41 34.63
CA ILE A 655 18.26 14.63 33.56
C ILE A 655 18.76 15.66 32.54
N SER A 656 19.36 16.75 33.01
CA SER A 656 19.96 17.77 32.13
C SER A 656 21.08 17.18 31.26
N ASN A 657 21.93 16.31 31.83
CA ASN A 657 22.99 15.63 31.11
C ASN A 657 22.43 14.63 30.07
N ALA A 658 21.42 13.84 30.42
CA ALA A 658 20.71 12.98 29.45
C ALA A 658 20.16 13.82 28.29
N LEU A 659 19.50 14.95 28.58
CA LEU A 659 18.99 15.86 27.55
C LEU A 659 20.11 16.48 26.70
N LYS A 660 21.28 16.82 27.27
CA LYS A 660 22.43 17.34 26.50
C LYS A 660 22.98 16.30 25.52
N ILE A 661 23.06 15.04 25.94
CA ILE A 661 23.55 13.93 25.11
C ILE A 661 22.60 13.72 23.92
N ILE A 662 21.29 13.78 24.16
CA ILE A 662 20.27 13.47 23.16
C ILE A 662 20.02 14.66 22.22
N LEU A 663 19.95 15.87 22.77
CA LEU A 663 19.63 17.10 22.03
C LEU A 663 20.88 17.85 21.60
N ARG A 664 21.99 17.15 21.31
CA ARG A 664 23.17 17.82 20.75
C ARG A 664 22.77 18.54 19.44
N PRO A 665 23.19 19.80 19.22
CA PRO A 665 23.03 20.41 17.91
C PRO A 665 23.77 19.54 16.89
N ILE A 666 23.02 18.90 15.99
CA ILE A 666 23.57 18.21 14.82
C ILE A 666 23.33 19.14 13.65
N ASN A 667 24.36 19.88 13.26
CA ASN A 667 24.30 20.67 12.04
C ASN A 667 24.42 19.71 10.84
N MET A 668 23.79 20.03 9.70
CA MET A 668 23.99 19.24 8.47
C MET A 668 25.46 19.19 8.06
N VAL A 669 26.23 20.22 8.41
CA VAL A 669 27.70 20.24 8.36
C VAL A 669 28.31 19.07 9.13
N ASP A 670 27.86 18.79 10.35
CA ASP A 670 28.39 17.69 11.16
C ASP A 670 28.05 16.33 10.55
N GLN A 671 26.88 16.21 9.91
CA GLN A 671 26.52 14.99 9.18
C GLN A 671 27.35 14.80 7.91
N PHE A 672 27.65 15.88 7.18
CA PHE A 672 28.57 15.82 6.04
C PHE A 672 29.97 15.42 6.50
N LYS A 673 30.48 16.05 7.56
CA LYS A 673 31.80 15.73 8.12
C LYS A 673 31.88 14.27 8.54
N ALA A 674 30.95 13.80 9.37
CA ALA A 674 30.91 12.40 9.80
C ALA A 674 30.88 11.40 8.61
N ARG A 675 30.17 11.70 7.52
CA ARG A 675 30.17 10.86 6.31
C ARG A 675 31.53 10.85 5.62
N MET A 676 32.19 12.00 5.52
CA MET A 676 33.52 12.09 4.93
C MET A 676 34.58 11.42 5.81
N ASP A 677 34.46 11.52 7.13
CA ASP A 677 35.33 10.80 8.08
C ASP A 677 35.20 9.28 7.89
N LEU A 678 33.98 8.76 7.71
CA LEU A 678 33.75 7.35 7.41
C LEU A 678 34.38 6.90 6.07
N ILE A 679 34.50 7.81 5.09
CA ILE A 679 35.21 7.54 3.84
C ILE A 679 36.72 7.49 4.10
N GLU A 680 37.25 8.46 4.85
CA GLU A 680 38.67 8.52 5.19
C GLU A 680 39.12 7.28 5.99
N GLU A 681 38.26 6.78 6.89
CA GLU A 681 38.45 5.54 7.65
C GLU A 681 38.27 4.25 6.80
N GLY A 682 37.90 4.37 5.52
CA GLY A 682 37.66 3.22 4.62
C GLY A 682 36.41 2.40 4.95
N LYS A 683 35.53 2.90 5.82
CA LYS A 683 34.28 2.21 6.22
C LYS A 683 33.16 2.36 5.19
N VAL A 684 33.21 3.43 4.39
CA VAL A 684 32.23 3.72 3.33
C VAL A 684 32.97 4.20 2.09
N ARG A 685 32.50 3.83 0.89
CA ARG A 685 33.07 4.35 -0.36
C ARG A 685 32.39 5.67 -0.74
N SER A 686 33.12 6.54 -1.44
CA SER A 686 32.62 7.86 -1.86
C SER A 686 31.35 7.77 -2.70
N GLU A 687 31.28 6.77 -3.59
CA GLU A 687 30.14 6.49 -4.46
C GLU A 687 28.89 5.94 -3.74
N ASP A 688 29.02 5.46 -2.50
CA ASP A 688 27.91 4.91 -1.73
C ASP A 688 27.19 5.99 -0.89
N ILE A 689 27.76 7.20 -0.73
CA ILE A 689 27.13 8.30 0.03
C ILE A 689 25.75 8.67 -0.52
N ALA A 690 25.60 8.67 -1.84
CA ALA A 690 24.33 8.99 -2.49
C ALA A 690 23.22 7.98 -2.12
N LYS A 691 23.59 6.71 -1.88
CA LYS A 691 22.65 5.65 -1.46
C LYS A 691 22.25 5.80 0.00
N LEU A 692 23.19 6.25 0.84
CA LEU A 692 23.00 6.49 2.27
C LEU A 692 22.29 7.81 2.58
N THR A 693 22.06 8.65 1.56
CA THR A 693 21.38 9.93 1.69
C THR A 693 19.99 9.82 1.08
N SER A 694 18.98 9.61 1.91
CA SER A 694 17.60 9.35 1.47
C SER A 694 16.58 10.31 2.08
N LEU A 695 15.57 10.63 1.30
CA LEU A 695 14.35 11.28 1.75
C LEU A 695 13.16 10.38 1.41
N ARG A 696 12.34 10.03 2.40
CA ARG A 696 11.28 9.00 2.30
C ARG A 696 11.90 7.63 1.96
N ASN A 697 11.55 7.05 0.81
CA ASN A 697 12.00 5.75 0.30
C ASN A 697 12.91 5.89 -0.94
N LYS A 698 13.31 7.12 -1.29
CA LYS A 698 14.19 7.41 -2.44
C LYS A 698 15.48 8.04 -1.94
N SER A 699 16.59 7.53 -2.45
CA SER A 699 17.94 8.03 -2.19
C SER A 699 18.34 9.09 -3.22
N HIS A 700 19.38 9.87 -2.92
CA HIS A 700 19.99 10.74 -3.92
C HIS A 700 20.52 9.91 -5.10
N TYR A 701 20.99 8.68 -4.83
CA TYR A 701 21.40 7.73 -5.87
C TYR A 701 20.26 7.41 -6.84
N ASP A 702 19.04 7.19 -6.34
CA ASP A 702 17.86 6.95 -7.19
C ASP A 702 17.64 8.10 -8.18
N VAL A 703 17.70 9.34 -7.70
CA VAL A 703 17.53 10.52 -8.54
C VAL A 703 18.64 10.61 -9.60
N LEU A 704 19.88 10.33 -9.21
CA LEU A 704 21.04 10.41 -10.13
C LEU A 704 20.98 9.36 -11.25
N ARG A 705 20.62 8.11 -10.94
CA ARG A 705 20.47 7.05 -11.95
C ARG A 705 19.28 7.28 -12.88
N GLU A 706 18.16 7.77 -12.34
CA GLU A 706 16.97 8.13 -13.13
C GLU A 706 17.30 9.31 -14.07
N ARG A 707 17.99 10.35 -13.57
CA ARG A 707 18.46 11.46 -14.40
C ARG A 707 19.37 10.98 -15.53
N PHE A 708 20.35 10.14 -15.21
CA PHE A 708 21.31 9.62 -16.20
C PHE A 708 20.60 8.89 -17.34
N PHE A 709 19.60 8.07 -17.01
CA PHE A 709 18.73 7.40 -17.98
C PHE A 709 18.03 8.39 -18.91
N TYR A 710 17.36 9.41 -18.35
CA TYR A 710 16.61 10.37 -19.16
C TYR A 710 17.49 11.21 -20.08
N GLN A 711 18.75 11.46 -19.72
CA GLN A 711 19.67 12.17 -20.61
C GLN A 711 19.93 11.40 -21.92
N TYR A 712 19.88 10.06 -21.92
CA TYR A 712 19.95 9.28 -23.17
C TYR A 712 18.65 9.42 -23.98
N ILE A 713 17.51 9.29 -23.30
CA ILE A 713 16.18 9.43 -23.94
C ILE A 713 16.06 10.78 -24.65
N VAL A 714 16.41 11.88 -23.96
CA VAL A 714 16.37 13.24 -24.52
C VAL A 714 17.31 13.39 -25.71
N GLN A 715 18.50 12.80 -25.64
CA GLN A 715 19.46 12.84 -26.73
C GLN A 715 18.91 12.14 -27.98
N TRP A 716 18.36 10.93 -27.85
CA TRP A 716 17.77 10.20 -28.98
C TRP A 716 16.49 10.85 -29.51
N PHE A 717 15.66 11.38 -28.64
CA PHE A 717 14.49 12.18 -29.02
C PHE A 717 14.91 13.39 -29.89
N TYR A 718 15.97 14.08 -29.48
CA TYR A 718 16.51 15.20 -30.25
C TYR A 718 17.08 14.76 -31.61
N GLU A 719 17.74 13.60 -31.68
CA GLU A 719 18.23 13.04 -32.94
C GLU A 719 17.11 12.68 -33.92
N ILE A 720 15.96 12.22 -33.42
CA ILE A 720 14.76 12.00 -34.23
C ILE A 720 14.26 13.34 -34.78
N TYR A 721 14.13 14.34 -33.90
CA TYR A 721 13.65 15.67 -34.28
C TYR A 721 14.51 16.32 -35.38
N GLU A 722 15.83 16.31 -35.24
CA GLU A 722 16.73 16.86 -36.26
C GLU A 722 16.64 16.12 -37.59
N LYS A 723 16.47 14.79 -37.57
CA LYS A 723 16.31 14.00 -38.79
C LYS A 723 15.00 14.31 -39.52
N GLU A 724 13.90 14.47 -38.80
CA GLU A 724 12.60 14.80 -39.42
C GLU A 724 12.55 16.26 -39.90
N LYS A 725 13.20 17.19 -39.21
CA LYS A 725 13.31 18.60 -39.65
C LYS A 725 14.08 18.76 -40.97
N LEU A 726 14.99 17.84 -41.28
CA LEU A 726 15.80 17.84 -42.50
C LEU A 726 15.13 17.15 -43.70
N LYS A 727 13.97 16.50 -43.50
CA LYS A 727 13.13 15.97 -44.58
C LYS A 727 12.15 17.02 -45.06
#